data_AF-A0A524F722-F1
#
_entry.id   AF-A0A524F722-F1
#
_cell.length_a   1.000
_cell.length_b   1.000
_cell.length_c   1.000
_cell.angle_alpha   90.00
_cell.angle_beta   90.00
_cell.angle_gamma   90.00
#
_symmetry.space_group_name_H-M   'P 1'
#
loop_
_entity.id
_entity.type
_entity.pdbx_description
1 polymer ?
#
loop_
_entity_poly.entity_id
_entity_poly.type
_entity_poly.pdbx_seq_one_letter_code
_entity_poly.pdbx_strand_id
1 'polypeptide(L)'
;LLFFVSILISVINVFFSFSLLIIVAERLGRIFRVQEINSKRATMIRLFTMLGYFILVFSMSLFLNVAIRLVMDLFISVSTVENVEILNYILTLIPFPLSPSYLLVMCIDPVRFSILQWSISIVGVLLYGLLTWFLYRKAVKSMRSVTRSSSLEVKSGREEKKEIEIAIKTRSPIIAYIRKDLSIATKDIQMLMFILMPIILPLIMVFSILGSAGNEVVGDFLILWTIVIMYFPIIALMLIAGFLNVEDSGASVLASLPLNPRDQVKAKMILMITILSISYALPIIIMLFNPALSIYMGLFISWYPIVLMFLLIGFQMKIRLFGRMKYKYVLEEINAQHKTWKWIFIGSVEFTICIGFMIMGVMIYSFFGMLVMTIVSLALSLGSLAILFVTLNIMFPRELGRRKMIGIRGTLRKYPLLGTLVLLAVYFVFFYVPDLILLPFILLLQLLPILAVIIIETLLTLAIFGFLWLYIVPKGFKLPNDDENFKEFSRSIRLSNWKPLLKIITIGIGVSLITFLSFYIFGNLFGTYSFDLDVIFGEPLYAPGGFGWLVFIIMLIPGVWEEVSFRGVITTLNERKYSRFSVLIIVSILFGLFHFTNLLSGQALAPTILQVFYASTLGMAFGYMVIKTNSLWPGIIAHYLIDSVGQLFLNTTFPDLASYTFFTILGVGICPLILNFFFIWAMTNKKHKKLKEIPL
;
A
#
# COMPACT_ATOMS: atom_id res chain seq x y z
N LEU A 1 -15.16 49.57 -18.71
CA LEU A 1 -14.76 50.13 -17.40
C LEU A 1 -14.20 49.05 -16.47
N LEU A 2 -15.00 48.04 -16.10
CA LEU A 2 -14.59 46.94 -15.21
C LEU A 2 -13.24 46.29 -15.59
N PHE A 3 -13.03 45.95 -16.86
CA PHE A 3 -11.76 45.38 -17.35
C PHE A 3 -10.53 46.23 -17.00
N PHE A 4 -10.57 47.54 -17.26
CA PHE A 4 -9.47 48.45 -16.98
C PHE A 4 -9.24 48.66 -15.48
N VAL A 5 -10.32 48.72 -14.70
CA VAL A 5 -10.26 48.82 -13.23
C VAL A 5 -9.65 47.55 -12.62
N SER A 6 -10.00 46.37 -13.12
CA SER A 6 -9.41 45.10 -12.70
C SER A 6 -7.91 45.03 -12.98
N ILE A 7 -7.45 45.52 -14.15
CA ILE A 7 -6.02 45.59 -14.48
C ILE A 7 -5.29 46.53 -13.51
N LEU A 8 -5.83 47.73 -13.29
CA LEU A 8 -5.24 48.71 -12.38
C LEU A 8 -5.07 48.14 -10.96
N ILE A 9 -6.14 47.54 -10.43
CA ILE A 9 -6.12 46.91 -9.10
C ILE A 9 -5.12 45.75 -9.04
N SER A 10 -5.09 44.90 -10.07
CA SER A 10 -4.16 43.78 -10.15
C SER A 10 -2.70 44.25 -10.10
N VAL A 11 -2.34 45.30 -10.84
CA VAL A 11 -1.00 45.87 -10.83
C VAL A 11 -0.63 46.38 -9.44
N ILE A 12 -1.51 47.15 -8.79
CA ILE A 12 -1.25 47.65 -7.42
C ILE A 12 -1.10 46.49 -6.43
N ASN A 13 -1.97 45.48 -6.51
CA ASN A 13 -1.92 44.27 -5.67
C ASN A 13 -0.60 43.50 -5.83
N VAL A 14 -0.10 43.34 -7.06
CA VAL A 14 1.19 42.68 -7.33
C VAL A 14 2.33 43.46 -6.67
N PHE A 15 2.39 44.78 -6.88
CA PHE A 15 3.43 45.60 -6.26
C PHE A 15 3.36 45.58 -4.74
N PHE A 16 2.17 45.67 -4.16
CA PHE A 16 1.96 45.59 -2.71
C PHE A 16 2.45 44.24 -2.16
N SER A 17 1.97 43.14 -2.74
CA SER A 17 2.26 41.78 -2.28
C SER A 17 3.74 41.44 -2.42
N PHE A 18 4.35 41.79 -3.55
CA PHE A 18 5.77 41.57 -3.80
C PHE A 18 6.65 42.42 -2.86
N SER A 19 6.27 43.67 -2.62
CA SER A 19 6.99 44.55 -1.68
C SER A 19 6.93 44.01 -0.24
N LEU A 20 5.76 43.53 0.19
CA LEU A 20 5.61 42.88 1.49
C LEU A 20 6.53 41.65 1.59
N LEU A 21 6.54 40.80 0.56
CA LEU A 21 7.34 39.58 0.51
C LEU A 21 8.83 39.89 0.58
N ILE A 22 9.32 40.92 -0.13
CA ILE A 22 10.71 41.38 -0.04
C ILE A 22 11.07 41.82 1.38
N ILE A 23 10.22 42.63 2.04
CA ILE A 23 10.49 43.14 3.39
C ILE A 23 10.54 41.99 4.40
N VAL A 24 9.63 41.02 4.28
CA VAL A 24 9.60 39.84 5.13
C VAL A 24 10.84 38.97 4.87
N ALA A 25 11.16 38.70 3.60
CA ALA A 25 12.33 37.91 3.20
C ALA A 25 13.65 38.53 3.68
N GLU A 26 13.77 39.86 3.64
CA GLU A 26 14.96 40.58 4.11
C GLU A 26 15.11 40.50 5.64
N ARG A 27 14.01 40.67 6.39
CA ARG A 27 14.02 40.48 7.85
C ARG A 27 14.39 39.06 8.24
N LEU A 28 13.81 38.07 7.56
CA LEU A 28 14.14 36.66 7.76
C LEU A 28 15.62 36.39 7.41
N GLY A 29 16.09 36.89 6.27
CA GLY A 29 17.48 36.76 5.82
C GLY A 29 18.49 37.32 6.81
N ARG A 30 18.21 38.46 7.46
CA ARG A 30 19.07 39.01 8.54
C ARG A 30 19.14 38.08 9.74
N ILE A 31 18.02 37.49 10.16
CA ILE A 31 18.00 36.56 11.30
C ILE A 31 18.84 35.33 10.98
N PHE A 32 18.79 34.82 9.74
CA PHE A 32 19.60 33.69 9.31
C PHE A 32 21.09 34.06 9.11
N ARG A 33 21.42 35.29 8.68
CA ARG A 33 22.80 35.75 8.47
C ARG A 33 23.61 36.01 9.73
N VAL A 34 22.99 36.48 10.82
CA VAL A 34 23.67 36.73 12.12
C VAL A 34 24.20 35.42 12.78
N GLN A 35 24.05 34.27 12.11
CA GLN A 35 24.20 32.93 12.68
C GLN A 35 25.28 32.07 11.99
N GLU A 36 26.20 32.66 11.21
CA GLU A 36 27.40 31.96 10.73
C GLU A 36 28.44 31.68 11.85
N ILE A 37 28.24 32.26 13.03
CA ILE A 37 29.04 31.97 14.22
C ILE A 37 28.55 30.65 14.83
N ASN A 38 29.42 29.63 14.87
CA ASN A 38 29.22 28.30 15.46
C ASN A 38 28.90 28.35 16.99
N SER A 39 27.77 28.93 17.38
CA SER A 39 27.34 29.04 18.78
C SER A 39 25.99 28.34 19.01
N LYS A 40 25.84 27.69 20.17
CA LYS A 40 24.57 27.04 20.57
C LYS A 40 23.39 28.01 20.56
N ARG A 41 23.64 29.29 20.89
CA ARG A 41 22.62 30.34 20.92
C ARG A 41 22.07 30.64 19.53
N ALA A 42 22.94 30.68 18.51
CA ALA A 42 22.54 30.88 17.12
C ALA A 42 21.65 29.72 16.61
N THR A 43 22.00 28.47 16.92
CA THR A 43 21.18 27.30 16.58
C THR A 43 19.80 27.33 17.25
N MET A 44 19.72 27.71 18.52
CA MET A 44 18.43 27.83 19.24
C MET A 44 17.54 28.92 18.63
N ILE A 45 18.10 30.10 18.34
CA ILE A 45 17.33 31.18 17.71
C ILE A 45 16.80 30.73 16.35
N ARG A 46 17.63 30.07 15.53
CA ARG A 46 17.21 29.49 14.23
C ARG A 46 16.00 28.57 14.40
N LEU A 47 16.10 27.61 15.32
CA LEU A 47 15.07 26.62 15.58
C LEU A 47 13.76 27.28 16.04
N PHE A 48 13.84 28.27 16.93
CA PHE A 48 12.65 29.04 17.35
C PHE A 48 12.04 29.86 16.22
N THR A 49 12.82 30.53 15.38
CA THR A 49 12.27 31.26 14.24
C THR A 49 11.61 30.34 13.21
N MET A 50 12.18 29.16 12.98
CA MET A 50 11.60 28.15 12.08
C MET A 50 10.29 27.58 12.63
N LEU A 51 10.28 27.26 13.93
CA LEU A 51 9.06 26.82 14.62
C LEU A 51 8.00 27.93 14.62
N GLY A 52 8.39 29.19 14.80
CA GLY A 52 7.50 30.34 14.75
C GLY A 52 6.89 30.58 13.36
N TYR A 53 7.68 30.47 12.29
CA TYR A 53 7.17 30.51 10.91
C TYR A 53 6.13 29.42 10.69
N PHE A 54 6.46 28.21 11.14
CA PHE A 54 5.57 27.07 11.03
C PHE A 54 4.25 27.32 11.79
N ILE A 55 4.32 27.74 13.06
CA ILE A 55 3.14 28.05 13.88
C ILE A 55 2.29 29.12 13.19
N LEU A 56 2.90 30.14 12.58
CA LEU A 56 2.18 31.18 11.87
C LEU A 56 1.43 30.64 10.65
N VAL A 57 2.07 29.79 9.83
CA VAL A 57 1.40 29.15 8.68
C VAL A 57 0.26 28.24 9.14
N PHE A 58 0.49 27.44 10.20
CA PHE A 58 -0.52 26.57 10.79
C PHE A 58 -1.71 27.36 11.33
N SER A 59 -1.46 28.38 12.16
CA SER A 59 -2.48 29.27 12.71
C SER A 59 -3.26 30.00 11.61
N MET A 60 -2.62 30.34 10.50
CA MET A 60 -3.30 30.97 9.36
C MET A 60 -4.34 30.04 8.74
N SER A 61 -4.06 28.73 8.63
CA SER A 61 -5.02 27.74 8.11
C SER A 61 -6.24 27.56 9.03
N LEU A 62 -6.02 27.56 10.35
CA LEU A 62 -7.11 27.51 11.34
C LEU A 62 -7.92 28.81 11.33
N PHE A 63 -7.22 29.95 11.28
CA PHE A 63 -7.85 31.26 11.21
C PHE A 63 -8.72 31.39 9.95
N LEU A 64 -8.26 30.91 8.79
CA LEU A 64 -9.04 30.95 7.56
C LEU A 64 -10.34 30.11 7.68
N ASN A 65 -10.27 28.92 8.27
CA ASN A 65 -11.45 28.07 8.51
C ASN A 65 -12.46 28.71 9.49
N VAL A 66 -11.96 29.40 10.53
CA VAL A 66 -12.82 30.15 11.45
C VAL A 66 -13.42 31.37 10.74
N ALA A 67 -12.61 32.12 10.01
CA ALA A 67 -13.04 33.31 9.27
C ALA A 67 -14.14 32.98 8.27
N ILE A 68 -13.99 31.93 7.45
CA ILE A 68 -15.00 31.50 6.47
C ILE A 68 -16.36 31.22 7.13
N ARG A 69 -16.36 30.60 8.32
CA ARG A 69 -17.61 30.33 9.05
C ARG A 69 -18.26 31.60 9.59
N LEU A 70 -17.43 32.50 10.12
CA LEU A 70 -17.89 33.79 10.63
C LEU A 70 -18.36 34.74 9.53
N VAL A 71 -18.02 34.51 8.25
CA VAL A 71 -18.46 35.39 7.16
C VAL A 71 -19.99 35.47 7.09
N MET A 72 -20.71 34.36 7.26
CA MET A 72 -22.18 34.40 7.19
C MET A 72 -22.79 35.13 8.39
N ASP A 73 -22.26 34.88 9.59
CA ASP A 73 -22.68 35.59 10.81
C ASP A 73 -22.35 37.10 10.72
N LEU A 74 -21.21 37.45 10.13
CA LEU A 74 -20.83 38.82 9.82
C LEU A 74 -21.83 39.47 8.86
N PHE A 75 -22.24 38.77 7.78
CA PHE A 75 -23.26 39.31 6.87
C PHE A 75 -24.62 39.53 7.57
N ILE A 76 -25.05 38.58 8.40
CA ILE A 76 -26.31 38.69 9.16
C ILE A 76 -26.24 39.86 10.14
N SER A 77 -25.19 39.96 10.94
CA SER A 77 -24.98 41.06 11.89
C SER A 77 -24.89 42.43 11.19
N VAL A 78 -24.20 42.53 10.05
CA VAL A 78 -24.11 43.78 9.28
C VAL A 78 -25.46 44.17 8.68
N SER A 79 -26.32 43.22 8.34
CA SER A 79 -27.68 43.50 7.84
C SER A 79 -28.62 44.11 8.89
N THR A 80 -28.29 43.98 10.17
CA THR A 80 -29.08 44.52 11.30
C THR A 80 -28.63 45.91 11.76
N VAL A 81 -27.59 46.49 11.15
CA VAL A 81 -27.07 47.82 11.52
C VAL A 81 -27.96 48.91 10.94
N GLU A 82 -28.48 49.82 11.78
CA GLU A 82 -29.38 50.91 11.32
C GLU A 82 -28.72 51.86 10.30
N ASN A 83 -27.39 52.03 10.35
CA ASN A 83 -26.63 52.94 9.48
C ASN A 83 -25.63 52.20 8.56
N VAL A 84 -26.14 51.33 7.68
CA VAL A 84 -25.34 50.53 6.74
C VAL A 84 -24.47 51.40 5.81
N GLU A 85 -24.94 52.59 5.42
CA GLU A 85 -24.20 53.50 4.53
C GLU A 85 -22.90 54.00 5.17
N ILE A 86 -22.96 54.43 6.43
CA ILE A 86 -21.78 54.93 7.16
C ILE A 86 -20.74 53.82 7.31
N LEU A 87 -21.19 52.59 7.59
CA LEU A 87 -20.31 51.44 7.67
C LEU A 87 -19.64 51.14 6.32
N ASN A 88 -20.39 51.20 5.22
CA ASN A 88 -19.82 51.03 3.88
C ASN A 88 -18.82 52.14 3.52
N TYR A 89 -19.06 53.38 3.92
CA TYR A 89 -18.07 54.47 3.77
C TYR A 89 -16.77 54.17 4.51
N ILE A 90 -16.85 53.72 5.77
CA ILE A 90 -15.68 53.38 6.59
C ILE A 90 -14.92 52.19 5.99
N LEU A 91 -15.61 51.10 5.63
CA LEU A 91 -14.99 49.90 5.07
C LEU A 91 -14.32 50.18 3.72
N THR A 92 -14.90 51.08 2.92
CA THR A 92 -14.36 51.47 1.61
C THR A 92 -13.07 52.29 1.73
N LEU A 93 -12.84 52.98 2.85
CA LEU A 93 -11.59 53.71 3.12
C LEU A 93 -10.44 52.79 3.54
N ILE A 94 -10.72 51.55 3.96
CA ILE A 94 -9.68 50.61 4.38
C ILE A 94 -8.87 50.19 3.14
N PRO A 95 -7.58 50.58 3.04
CA PRO A 95 -6.84 50.47 1.78
C PRO A 95 -6.70 49.04 1.25
N PHE A 96 -6.46 48.06 2.13
CA PHE A 96 -6.32 46.64 1.79
C PHE A 96 -7.00 45.74 2.85
N PRO A 97 -7.73 44.68 2.44
CA PRO A 97 -8.08 44.30 1.07
C PRO A 97 -9.39 44.95 0.55
N LEU A 98 -10.02 45.84 1.33
CA LEU A 98 -11.41 46.23 1.13
C LEU A 98 -11.63 47.28 0.03
N SER A 99 -10.90 48.40 0.02
CA SER A 99 -11.12 49.47 -0.98
C SER A 99 -11.08 49.01 -2.45
N PRO A 100 -10.10 48.18 -2.93
CA PRO A 100 -10.13 47.70 -4.30
C PRO A 100 -11.29 46.74 -4.57
N SER A 101 -11.73 45.98 -3.56
CA SER A 101 -12.87 45.07 -3.68
C SER A 101 -14.17 45.85 -3.86
N TYR A 102 -14.36 46.93 -3.09
CA TYR A 102 -15.51 47.83 -3.24
C TYR A 102 -15.56 48.50 -4.62
N LEU A 103 -14.42 48.97 -5.14
CA LEU A 103 -14.36 49.58 -6.47
C LEU A 103 -14.75 48.59 -7.59
N LEU A 104 -14.36 47.32 -7.46
CA LEU A 104 -14.76 46.27 -8.39
C LEU A 104 -16.27 46.03 -8.36
N VAL A 105 -16.87 45.91 -7.17
CA VAL A 105 -18.32 45.72 -7.03
C VAL A 105 -19.10 46.91 -7.59
N MET A 106 -18.63 48.14 -7.36
CA MET A 106 -19.25 49.34 -7.93
C MET A 106 -19.16 49.40 -9.46
N CYS A 107 -18.13 48.81 -10.06
CA CYS A 107 -18.01 48.72 -11.52
C CYS A 107 -18.90 47.63 -12.13
N ILE A 108 -19.36 46.65 -11.34
CA ILE A 108 -20.29 45.60 -11.77
C ILE A 108 -21.72 46.14 -11.82
N ASP A 109 -22.12 46.94 -10.83
CA ASP A 109 -23.45 47.56 -10.76
C ASP A 109 -23.35 49.07 -10.44
N PRO A 110 -23.07 49.93 -11.45
CA PRO A 110 -22.74 51.33 -11.22
C PRO A 110 -23.89 52.20 -10.71
N VAL A 111 -25.13 51.78 -10.97
CA VAL A 111 -26.34 52.58 -10.70
C VAL A 111 -26.77 52.49 -9.23
N ARG A 112 -26.32 51.46 -8.52
CA ARG A 112 -26.73 51.15 -7.14
C ARG A 112 -26.04 52.01 -6.07
N PHE A 113 -25.01 52.79 -6.43
CA PHE A 113 -24.14 53.49 -5.46
C PHE A 113 -24.21 55.01 -5.60
N SER A 114 -24.22 55.72 -4.47
CA SER A 114 -24.24 57.18 -4.43
C SER A 114 -22.92 57.79 -4.96
N ILE A 115 -22.97 59.04 -5.43
CA ILE A 115 -21.78 59.80 -5.86
C ILE A 115 -20.76 59.95 -4.71
N LEU A 116 -21.25 60.05 -3.47
CA LEU A 116 -20.42 60.09 -2.28
C LEU A 116 -19.65 58.78 -2.08
N GLN A 117 -20.30 57.63 -2.25
CA GLN A 117 -19.67 56.31 -2.18
C GLN A 117 -18.58 56.14 -3.24
N TRP A 118 -18.84 56.58 -4.47
CA TRP A 118 -17.84 56.59 -5.56
C TRP A 118 -16.61 57.43 -5.21
N SER A 119 -16.83 58.62 -4.66
CA SER A 119 -15.76 59.53 -4.23
C SER A 119 -14.90 58.90 -3.13
N ILE A 120 -15.54 58.27 -2.14
CA ILE A 120 -14.86 57.60 -1.03
C ILE A 120 -14.08 56.36 -1.50
N SER A 121 -14.61 55.60 -2.48
CA SER A 121 -13.90 54.45 -3.07
C SER A 121 -12.65 54.86 -3.83
N ILE A 122 -12.73 55.94 -4.61
CA ILE A 122 -11.56 56.50 -5.30
C ILE A 122 -10.50 56.96 -4.28
N VAL A 123 -10.92 57.64 -3.21
CA VAL A 123 -10.01 58.03 -2.11
C VAL A 123 -9.37 56.80 -1.46
N GLY A 124 -10.14 55.75 -1.17
CA GLY A 124 -9.63 54.49 -0.62
C GLY A 124 -8.57 53.83 -1.52
N VAL A 125 -8.80 53.78 -2.83
CA VAL A 125 -7.83 53.22 -3.79
C VAL A 125 -6.59 54.12 -3.95
N LEU A 126 -6.73 55.45 -3.86
CA LEU A 126 -5.59 56.36 -3.82
C LEU A 126 -4.74 56.16 -2.54
N LEU A 127 -5.38 55.99 -1.38
CA LEU A 127 -4.71 55.62 -0.13
C LEU A 127 -4.01 54.27 -0.26
N TYR A 128 -4.61 53.30 -0.96
CA TYR A 128 -3.98 52.01 -1.24
C TYR A 128 -2.76 52.13 -2.16
N GLY A 129 -2.83 52.98 -3.19
CA GLY A 129 -1.69 53.33 -4.03
C GLY A 129 -0.56 53.98 -3.24
N LEU A 130 -0.87 54.93 -2.35
CA LEU A 130 0.11 55.59 -1.47
C LEU A 130 0.78 54.60 -0.50
N LEU A 131 -0.01 53.72 0.11
CA LEU A 131 0.49 52.65 0.98
C LEU A 131 1.41 51.70 0.21
N THR A 132 1.00 51.30 -0.99
CA THR A 132 1.79 50.44 -1.89
C THR A 132 3.11 51.10 -2.27
N TRP A 133 3.09 52.39 -2.59
CA TRP A 133 4.30 53.17 -2.90
C TRP A 133 5.24 53.27 -1.70
N PHE A 134 4.71 53.50 -0.50
CA PHE A 134 5.50 53.52 0.73
C PHE A 134 6.19 52.17 0.98
N LEU A 135 5.44 51.07 0.86
CA LEU A 135 5.97 49.72 0.97
C LEU A 135 7.01 49.41 -0.09
N TYR A 136 6.77 49.80 -1.35
CA TYR A 136 7.72 49.64 -2.44
C TYR A 136 9.05 50.35 -2.15
N ARG A 137 9.01 51.62 -1.70
CA ARG A 137 10.22 52.35 -1.30
C ARG A 137 10.99 51.63 -0.19
N LYS A 138 10.27 51.06 0.78
CA LYS A 138 10.88 50.29 1.87
C LYS A 138 11.48 48.97 1.36
N ALA A 139 10.79 48.25 0.48
CA ALA A 139 11.26 47.03 -0.14
C ALA A 139 12.54 47.25 -0.97
N VAL A 140 12.61 48.33 -1.76
CA VAL A 140 13.82 48.71 -2.51
C VAL A 140 15.00 49.00 -1.58
N LYS A 141 14.77 49.69 -0.45
CA LYS A 141 15.82 49.90 0.57
C LYS A 141 16.29 48.58 1.18
N SER A 142 15.37 47.68 1.51
CA SER A 142 15.66 46.34 2.02
C SER A 142 16.52 45.53 1.02
N MET A 143 16.13 45.47 -0.26
CA MET A 143 16.93 44.79 -1.30
C MET A 143 18.35 45.35 -1.39
N ARG A 144 18.50 46.68 -1.45
CA ARG A 144 19.81 47.34 -1.51
C ARG A 144 20.71 46.92 -0.33
N SER A 145 20.14 46.80 0.87
CA SER A 145 20.89 46.40 2.07
C SER A 145 21.42 44.96 2.00
N VAL A 146 20.68 44.04 1.38
CA VAL A 146 21.08 42.64 1.20
C VAL A 146 22.18 42.51 0.15
N THR A 147 22.08 43.24 -0.96
CA THR A 147 23.14 43.29 -1.99
C THR A 147 24.44 43.94 -1.48
N ARG A 148 24.35 45.04 -0.70
CA ARG A 148 25.56 45.71 -0.16
C ARG A 148 26.32 44.87 0.88
N SER A 149 25.61 44.11 1.70
CA SER A 149 26.23 43.24 2.71
C SER A 149 27.03 42.09 2.11
N SER A 150 26.61 41.54 0.95
CA SER A 150 27.41 40.53 0.22
C SER A 150 28.76 41.05 -0.29
N SER A 151 28.87 42.36 -0.55
CA SER A 151 30.12 42.99 -1.00
C SER A 151 31.09 43.35 0.13
N LEU A 152 30.63 43.37 1.38
CA LEU A 152 31.45 43.67 2.56
C LEU A 152 32.12 42.43 3.16
N GLU A 153 31.54 41.23 2.97
CA GLU A 153 32.12 39.94 3.39
C GLU A 153 33.44 39.61 2.69
N VAL A 154 33.70 40.15 1.49
CA VAL A 154 35.00 39.99 0.81
C VAL A 154 36.12 40.81 1.50
N LYS A 155 35.77 41.77 2.37
CA LYS A 155 36.73 42.68 3.01
C LYS A 155 36.89 42.52 4.52
N SER A 156 36.02 41.77 5.21
CA SER A 156 36.21 41.53 6.65
C SER A 156 37.17 40.35 6.88
N GLY A 157 38.45 40.69 7.06
CA GLY A 157 39.43 40.03 7.92
C GLY A 157 39.49 38.49 7.91
N ARG A 158 40.61 37.95 7.40
CA ARG A 158 41.13 36.65 7.85
C ARG A 158 41.24 36.68 9.38
N GLU A 159 40.35 36.00 10.09
CA GLU A 159 40.57 35.70 11.50
C GLU A 159 41.80 34.79 11.64
N GLU A 160 42.67 35.10 12.61
CA GLU A 160 43.79 34.27 12.99
C GLU A 160 43.29 32.86 13.35
N LYS A 161 43.90 31.84 12.73
CA LYS A 161 43.69 30.44 13.05
C LYS A 161 44.12 30.19 14.50
N LYS A 162 43.20 30.25 15.44
CA LYS A 162 43.39 29.62 16.75
C LYS A 162 43.62 28.13 16.53
N GLU A 163 44.66 27.57 17.13
CA GLU A 163 44.84 26.12 17.20
C GLU A 163 43.61 25.52 17.89
N ILE A 164 42.80 24.81 17.11
CA ILE A 164 41.64 24.09 17.62
C ILE A 164 42.18 22.81 18.26
N GLU A 165 42.16 22.72 19.58
CA GLU A 165 42.35 21.44 20.27
C GLU A 165 41.21 20.49 19.89
N ILE A 166 41.46 19.60 18.94
CA ILE A 166 40.47 18.61 18.50
C ILE A 166 40.50 17.44 19.49
N ALA A 167 39.63 17.48 20.50
CA ALA A 167 39.41 16.34 21.38
C ALA A 167 38.71 15.19 20.62
N ILE A 168 39.48 14.23 20.14
CA ILE A 168 38.96 13.04 19.45
C ILE A 168 38.28 12.12 20.47
N LYS A 169 36.95 12.03 20.41
CA LYS A 169 36.18 11.07 21.22
C LYS A 169 35.79 9.86 20.38
N THR A 170 36.25 8.68 20.77
CA THR A 170 35.85 7.41 20.14
C THR A 170 34.40 7.08 20.49
N ARG A 171 33.62 6.65 19.49
CA ARG A 171 32.20 6.25 19.63
C ARG A 171 31.91 5.08 18.69
N SER A 172 30.80 4.38 18.95
CA SER A 172 30.33 3.38 17.99
C SER A 172 29.91 4.05 16.67
N PRO A 173 30.09 3.38 15.51
CA PRO A 173 29.77 3.96 14.20
C PRO A 173 28.34 4.47 14.09
N ILE A 174 27.37 3.71 14.62
CA ILE A 174 25.94 4.05 14.56
C ILE A 174 25.67 5.36 15.31
N ILE A 175 26.21 5.53 16.52
CA ILE A 175 26.02 6.76 17.32
C ILE A 175 26.72 7.95 16.65
N ALA A 176 27.87 7.72 16.01
CA ALA A 176 28.58 8.76 15.27
C ALA A 176 27.74 9.26 14.09
N TYR A 177 27.15 8.37 13.29
CA TYR A 177 26.27 8.75 12.18
C TYR A 177 25.00 9.47 12.65
N ILE A 178 24.35 8.99 13.72
CA ILE A 178 23.16 9.66 14.27
C ILE A 178 23.49 11.10 14.69
N ARG A 179 24.62 11.30 15.39
CA ARG A 179 25.05 12.64 15.81
C ARG A 179 25.44 13.52 14.62
N LYS A 180 26.09 12.95 13.60
CA LYS A 180 26.42 13.64 12.35
C LYS A 180 25.13 14.18 11.73
N ASP A 181 24.16 13.31 11.48
CA ASP A 181 22.93 13.65 10.78
C ASP A 181 22.08 14.66 11.56
N LEU A 182 21.93 14.50 12.87
CA LEU A 182 21.22 15.48 13.72
C LEU A 182 21.95 16.83 13.78
N SER A 183 23.29 16.82 13.84
CA SER A 183 24.07 18.06 13.83
C SER A 183 23.99 18.78 12.49
N ILE A 184 23.87 18.06 11.36
CA ILE A 184 23.68 18.67 10.05
C ILE A 184 22.25 19.18 9.93
N ALA A 185 21.25 18.39 10.34
CA ALA A 185 19.85 18.77 10.24
C ALA A 185 19.48 20.00 11.06
N THR A 186 20.17 20.26 12.19
CA THR A 186 19.98 21.49 12.96
C THR A 186 20.60 22.73 12.32
N LYS A 187 21.47 22.55 11.33
CA LYS A 187 22.17 23.63 10.62
C LYS A 187 21.57 23.92 9.24
N ASP A 188 21.09 22.89 8.55
CA ASP A 188 20.47 23.00 7.25
C ASP A 188 18.95 23.17 7.37
N ILE A 189 18.42 24.25 6.78
CA ILE A 189 17.01 24.63 6.89
C ILE A 189 16.08 23.63 6.20
N GLN A 190 16.50 23.10 5.06
CA GLN A 190 15.71 22.16 4.27
C GLN A 190 15.62 20.83 5.01
N MET A 191 16.74 20.38 5.58
CA MET A 191 16.80 19.20 6.42
C MET A 191 15.96 19.31 7.68
N LEU A 192 16.02 20.45 8.36
CA LEU A 192 15.18 20.70 9.54
C LEU A 192 13.70 20.59 9.18
N MET A 193 13.30 21.13 8.02
CA MET A 193 11.92 21.01 7.52
C MET A 193 11.55 19.57 7.20
N PHE A 194 12.45 18.78 6.61
CA PHE A 194 12.20 17.35 6.39
C PHE A 194 12.11 16.52 7.67
N ILE A 195 12.54 17.03 8.82
CA ILE A 195 12.36 16.37 10.13
C ILE A 195 11.08 16.87 10.84
N LEU A 196 10.84 18.19 10.82
CA LEU A 196 9.71 18.79 11.53
C LEU A 196 8.37 18.56 10.82
N MET A 197 8.31 18.75 9.49
CA MET A 197 7.05 18.62 8.74
C MET A 197 6.40 17.24 8.86
N PRO A 198 7.14 16.11 8.84
CA PRO A 198 6.61 14.79 9.21
C PRO A 198 5.76 14.76 10.48
N ILE A 199 6.23 15.43 11.53
CA ILE A 199 5.57 15.42 12.83
C ILE A 199 4.32 16.28 12.79
N ILE A 200 4.36 17.40 12.06
CA ILE A 200 3.32 18.41 12.18
C ILE A 200 2.22 18.26 11.14
N LEU A 201 2.53 17.79 9.93
CA LEU A 201 1.56 17.60 8.86
C LEU A 201 0.34 16.75 9.29
N PRO A 202 0.50 15.62 10.01
CA PRO A 202 -0.63 14.87 10.55
C PRO A 202 -1.50 15.69 11.53
N LEU A 203 -0.88 16.57 12.33
CA LEU A 203 -1.61 17.43 13.28
C LEU A 203 -2.45 18.47 12.54
N ILE A 204 -1.90 19.06 11.47
CA ILE A 204 -2.65 20.02 10.65
C ILE A 204 -3.96 19.39 10.19
N MET A 205 -3.91 18.14 9.73
CA MET A 205 -5.09 17.43 9.25
C MET A 205 -6.10 17.17 10.36
N VAL A 206 -5.65 16.69 11.52
CA VAL A 206 -6.54 16.45 12.67
C VAL A 206 -7.25 17.75 13.09
N PHE A 207 -6.50 18.85 13.26
CA PHE A 207 -7.09 20.12 13.68
C PHE A 207 -7.96 20.79 12.61
N SER A 208 -7.66 20.61 11.32
CA SER A 208 -8.49 21.16 10.25
C SER A 208 -9.86 20.49 10.21
N ILE A 209 -9.91 19.17 10.43
CA ILE A 209 -11.15 18.39 10.40
C ILE A 209 -11.95 18.59 11.69
N LEU A 210 -11.31 18.52 12.86
CA LEU A 210 -11.94 18.86 14.15
C LEU A 210 -12.45 20.31 14.16
N GLY A 211 -11.72 21.19 13.47
CA GLY A 211 -12.12 22.56 13.25
C GLY A 211 -13.44 22.62 12.50
N SER A 212 -13.59 21.93 11.37
CA SER A 212 -14.72 22.02 10.43
C SER A 212 -16.03 21.36 10.92
N ALA A 213 -15.95 20.24 11.63
CA ALA A 213 -17.13 19.49 12.04
C ALA A 213 -17.75 20.08 13.32
N GLY A 214 -19.06 20.35 13.31
CA GLY A 214 -19.82 20.55 14.56
C GLY A 214 -19.83 19.27 15.42
N ASN A 215 -20.54 19.28 16.55
CA ASN A 215 -20.56 18.22 17.57
C ASN A 215 -20.98 16.79 17.11
N GLU A 216 -21.18 16.52 15.83
CA GLU A 216 -21.54 15.20 15.27
C GLU A 216 -20.32 14.36 14.82
N VAL A 217 -19.19 14.46 15.52
CA VAL A 217 -17.88 13.88 15.12
C VAL A 217 -17.79 12.34 15.24
N VAL A 218 -18.83 11.65 15.72
CA VAL A 218 -18.76 10.21 16.03
C VAL A 218 -18.81 9.30 14.78
N GLY A 219 -19.43 9.76 13.69
CA GLY A 219 -19.47 9.02 12.40
C GLY A 219 -18.21 9.13 11.54
N ASP A 220 -17.40 10.18 11.73
CA ASP A 220 -16.31 10.59 10.83
C ASP A 220 -14.91 10.10 11.22
N PHE A 221 -14.78 9.24 12.24
CA PHE A 221 -13.47 8.83 12.76
C PHE A 221 -12.65 8.00 11.74
N LEU A 222 -13.32 7.10 11.02
CA LEU A 222 -12.69 6.30 9.97
C LEU A 222 -12.29 7.15 8.77
N ILE A 223 -13.07 8.18 8.44
CA ILE A 223 -12.76 9.15 7.39
C ILE A 223 -11.54 9.98 7.80
N LEU A 224 -11.53 10.54 9.00
CA LEU A 224 -10.40 11.28 9.55
C LEU A 224 -9.13 10.43 9.55
N TRP A 225 -9.24 9.18 9.99
CA TRP A 225 -8.09 8.28 9.99
C TRP A 225 -7.59 7.94 8.59
N THR A 226 -8.51 7.72 7.63
CA THR A 226 -8.16 7.50 6.22
C THR A 226 -7.40 8.69 5.65
N ILE A 227 -7.86 9.91 5.93
CA ILE A 227 -7.19 11.15 5.51
C ILE A 227 -5.80 11.24 6.12
N VAL A 228 -5.66 11.01 7.44
CA VAL A 228 -4.36 11.04 8.12
C VAL A 228 -3.38 10.02 7.51
N ILE A 229 -3.84 8.80 7.22
CA ILE A 229 -3.02 7.75 6.61
C ILE A 229 -2.55 8.13 5.20
N MET A 230 -3.37 8.84 4.39
CA MET A 230 -2.98 9.25 3.03
C MET A 230 -1.73 10.13 2.97
N TYR A 231 -1.36 10.79 4.08
CA TYR A 231 -0.16 11.63 4.15
C TYR A 231 1.12 10.84 4.52
N PHE A 232 1.01 9.61 5.02
CA PHE A 232 2.19 8.85 5.43
C PHE A 232 3.15 8.46 4.30
N PRO A 233 2.69 8.16 3.06
CA PRO A 233 3.57 8.09 1.90
C PRO A 233 4.41 9.36 1.71
N ILE A 234 3.77 10.54 1.77
CA ILE A 234 4.48 11.83 1.64
C ILE A 234 5.50 11.99 2.76
N ILE A 235 5.11 11.70 4.01
CA ILE A 235 5.98 11.79 5.18
C ILE A 235 7.19 10.85 5.06
N ALA A 236 6.98 9.62 4.60
CA ALA A 236 8.04 8.65 4.35
C ALA A 236 9.04 9.20 3.31
N LEU A 237 8.56 9.71 2.17
CA LEU A 237 9.40 10.30 1.12
C LEU A 237 10.16 11.53 1.62
N MET A 238 9.56 12.37 2.46
CA MET A 238 10.21 13.53 3.06
C MET A 238 11.39 13.11 3.95
N LEU A 239 11.20 12.11 4.80
CA LEU A 239 12.27 11.59 5.66
C LEU A 239 13.41 10.97 4.83
N ILE A 240 13.06 10.19 3.80
CA ILE A 240 14.03 9.59 2.89
C ILE A 240 14.82 10.69 2.16
N ALA A 241 14.14 11.65 1.54
CA ALA A 241 14.77 12.74 0.81
C ALA A 241 15.67 13.58 1.73
N GLY A 242 15.22 13.89 2.95
CA GLY A 242 16.03 14.57 3.95
C GLY A 242 17.29 13.78 4.27
N PHE A 243 17.18 12.64 4.93
CA PHE A 243 18.36 11.95 5.47
C PHE A 243 19.31 11.39 4.40
N LEU A 244 18.84 11.09 3.18
CA LEU A 244 19.70 10.53 2.14
C LEU A 244 20.34 11.57 1.22
N ASN A 245 19.73 12.74 0.99
CA ASN A 245 20.36 13.79 0.16
C ASN A 245 21.56 14.45 0.86
N VAL A 246 21.65 14.35 2.20
CA VAL A 246 22.83 14.82 2.96
C VAL A 246 24.09 14.04 2.62
N GLU A 247 23.98 12.78 2.19
CA GLU A 247 25.17 12.02 1.79
C GLU A 247 25.73 12.48 0.44
N ASP A 248 24.93 13.19 -0.37
CA ASP A 248 25.38 13.73 -1.65
C ASP A 248 26.29 14.95 -1.44
N SER A 249 26.11 15.72 -0.35
CA SER A 249 26.99 16.83 0.02
C SER A 249 28.29 16.29 0.67
N GLY A 250 29.36 16.22 -0.14
CA GLY A 250 30.64 15.62 0.28
C GLY A 250 30.78 14.14 -0.04
N ALA A 251 29.92 13.61 -0.93
CA ALA A 251 29.96 12.23 -1.41
C ALA A 251 31.36 11.79 -1.88
N SER A 252 32.14 12.68 -2.51
CA SER A 252 33.51 12.38 -2.95
C SER A 252 34.46 12.08 -1.79
N VAL A 253 34.31 12.78 -0.66
CA VAL A 253 35.13 12.58 0.54
C VAL A 253 34.66 11.33 1.30
N LEU A 254 33.34 11.14 1.44
CA LEU A 254 32.77 9.98 2.12
C LEU A 254 33.05 8.67 1.38
N ALA A 255 33.02 8.68 0.05
CA ALA A 255 33.35 7.52 -0.78
C ALA A 255 34.81 7.08 -0.66
N SER A 256 35.71 7.99 -0.24
CA SER A 256 37.13 7.68 -0.01
C SER A 256 37.41 7.05 1.37
N LEU A 257 36.45 7.15 2.30
CA LEU A 257 36.57 6.57 3.64
C LEU A 257 36.12 5.10 3.65
N PRO A 258 36.74 4.22 4.46
CA PRO A 258 36.37 2.81 4.57
C PRO A 258 35.08 2.62 5.41
N LEU A 259 33.99 3.24 4.97
CA LEU A 259 32.71 3.22 5.66
C LEU A 259 31.95 1.93 5.36
N ASN A 260 31.36 1.32 6.39
CA ASN A 260 30.44 0.20 6.24
C ASN A 260 29.02 0.71 5.93
N PRO A 261 28.47 0.48 4.72
CA PRO A 261 27.13 0.96 4.35
C PRO A 261 26.05 0.43 5.30
N ARG A 262 26.21 -0.78 5.85
CA ARG A 262 25.23 -1.37 6.77
C ARG A 262 25.05 -0.53 8.04
N ASP A 263 26.12 0.06 8.57
CA ASP A 263 26.07 0.86 9.78
C ASP A 263 25.44 2.23 9.53
N GLN A 264 25.66 2.80 8.33
CA GLN A 264 24.96 4.00 7.87
C GLN A 264 23.45 3.75 7.74
N VAL A 265 23.04 2.66 7.08
CA VAL A 265 21.62 2.30 6.95
C VAL A 265 20.96 2.14 8.31
N LYS A 266 21.59 1.43 9.26
CA LYS A 266 21.05 1.26 10.62
C LYS A 266 20.84 2.61 11.31
N ALA A 267 21.84 3.49 11.27
CA ALA A 267 21.75 4.81 11.89
C ALA A 267 20.60 5.64 11.32
N LYS A 268 20.48 5.71 9.98
CA LYS A 268 19.39 6.46 9.32
C LYS A 268 18.03 5.83 9.58
N MET A 269 17.93 4.50 9.53
CA MET A 269 16.68 3.81 9.84
C MET A 269 16.19 4.09 11.26
N ILE A 270 17.09 4.09 12.25
CA ILE A 270 16.72 4.43 13.64
C ILE A 270 16.11 5.83 13.69
N LEU A 271 16.74 6.83 13.06
CA LEU A 271 16.23 8.20 13.03
C LEU A 271 14.89 8.31 12.31
N MET A 272 14.80 7.81 11.08
CA MET A 272 13.59 7.91 10.26
C MET A 272 12.42 7.15 10.89
N ILE A 273 12.64 5.93 11.40
CA ILE A 273 11.59 5.17 12.09
C ILE A 273 11.13 5.93 13.33
N THR A 274 12.04 6.45 14.16
CA THR A 274 11.67 7.20 15.36
C THR A 274 10.80 8.41 15.03
N ILE A 275 11.19 9.22 14.04
CA ILE A 275 10.42 10.41 13.62
C ILE A 275 9.06 10.00 13.05
N LEU A 276 9.02 8.96 12.22
CA LEU A 276 7.78 8.44 11.65
C LEU A 276 6.81 7.92 12.73
N SER A 277 7.33 7.20 13.72
CA SER A 277 6.56 6.71 14.86
C SER A 277 5.98 7.84 15.71
N ILE A 278 6.75 8.90 15.95
CA ILE A 278 6.26 10.11 16.63
C ILE A 278 5.15 10.76 15.80
N SER A 279 5.36 10.87 14.49
CA SER A 279 4.38 11.44 13.54
C SER A 279 3.06 10.66 13.53
N TYR A 280 3.12 9.33 13.71
CA TYR A 280 1.96 8.45 13.82
C TYR A 280 1.25 8.54 15.17
N ALA A 281 2.00 8.58 16.26
CA ALA A 281 1.44 8.60 17.61
C ALA A 281 0.77 9.93 17.96
N LEU A 282 1.27 11.05 17.46
CA LEU A 282 0.85 12.38 17.89
C LEU A 282 -0.63 12.72 17.56
N PRO A 283 -1.17 12.40 16.36
CA PRO A 283 -2.60 12.44 16.08
C PRO A 283 -3.44 11.65 17.09
N ILE A 284 -3.01 10.42 17.42
CA ILE A 284 -3.72 9.53 18.34
C ILE A 284 -3.77 10.15 19.76
N ILE A 285 -2.67 10.78 20.19
CA ILE A 285 -2.60 11.47 21.49
C ILE A 285 -3.64 12.59 21.59
N ILE A 286 -3.82 13.39 20.52
CA ILE A 286 -4.84 14.45 20.50
C ILE A 286 -6.25 13.87 20.64
N MET A 287 -6.45 12.67 20.11
CA MET A 287 -7.74 11.98 20.10
C MET A 287 -8.04 11.20 21.38
N LEU A 288 -7.14 11.23 22.38
CA LEU A 288 -7.31 10.57 23.69
C LEU A 288 -8.56 11.02 24.44
N PHE A 289 -9.04 12.24 24.19
CA PHE A 289 -10.22 12.78 24.84
C PHE A 289 -11.54 12.33 24.21
N ASN A 290 -11.51 11.56 23.12
CA ASN A 290 -12.71 11.08 22.45
C ASN A 290 -13.11 9.67 22.96
N PRO A 291 -14.33 9.48 23.52
CA PRO A 291 -14.81 8.19 24.00
C PRO A 291 -14.78 7.07 22.94
N ALA A 292 -14.93 7.41 21.67
CA ALA A 292 -14.91 6.47 20.55
C ALA A 292 -13.53 5.86 20.28
N LEU A 293 -12.45 6.41 20.85
CA LEU A 293 -11.08 5.91 20.64
C LEU A 293 -10.94 4.43 20.98
N SER A 294 -11.60 3.97 22.04
CA SER A 294 -11.52 2.60 22.52
C SER A 294 -11.96 1.58 21.47
N ILE A 295 -12.93 1.94 20.62
CA ILE A 295 -13.46 1.11 19.54
C ILE A 295 -12.42 0.96 18.41
N TYR A 296 -11.66 2.03 18.11
CA TYR A 296 -10.71 2.08 17.00
C TYR A 296 -9.25 1.80 17.39
N MET A 297 -8.96 1.52 18.66
CA MET A 297 -7.59 1.25 19.12
C MET A 297 -6.95 0.07 18.38
N GLY A 298 -7.72 -1.00 18.12
CA GLY A 298 -7.25 -2.13 17.32
C GLY A 298 -6.84 -1.70 15.92
N LEU A 299 -7.62 -0.83 15.29
CA LEU A 299 -7.34 -0.27 13.97
C LEU A 299 -6.01 0.49 13.99
N PHE A 300 -5.78 1.36 14.96
CA PHE A 300 -4.52 2.09 15.10
C PHE A 300 -3.30 1.19 15.31
N ILE A 301 -3.46 0.08 16.01
CA ILE A 301 -2.37 -0.90 16.16
C ILE A 301 -2.11 -1.59 14.80
N SER A 302 -3.17 -1.96 14.07
CA SER A 302 -3.08 -2.67 12.80
C SER A 302 -2.46 -1.85 11.67
N TRP A 303 -2.61 -0.52 11.69
CA TRP A 303 -2.11 0.37 10.64
C TRP A 303 -0.66 0.85 10.86
N TYR A 304 -0.12 0.72 12.08
CA TYR A 304 1.25 1.15 12.34
C TYR A 304 2.30 0.40 11.51
N PRO A 305 2.23 -0.94 11.33
CA PRO A 305 3.16 -1.64 10.44
C PRO A 305 3.02 -1.22 8.97
N ILE A 306 1.82 -0.83 8.52
CA ILE A 306 1.59 -0.28 7.17
C ILE A 306 2.35 1.04 7.00
N VAL A 307 2.33 1.90 8.01
CA VAL A 307 3.09 3.16 7.99
C VAL A 307 4.60 2.91 7.90
N LEU A 308 5.13 1.97 8.69
CA LEU A 308 6.55 1.58 8.61
C LEU A 308 6.91 0.97 7.24
N MET A 309 5.96 0.30 6.59
CA MET A 309 6.13 -0.30 5.28
C MET A 309 6.43 0.76 4.21
N PHE A 310 5.73 1.91 4.20
CA PHE A 310 6.00 2.99 3.24
C PHE A 310 7.46 3.46 3.31
N LEU A 311 7.97 3.72 4.52
CA LEU A 311 9.36 4.11 4.74
C LEU A 311 10.35 3.06 4.23
N LEU A 312 10.12 1.77 4.52
CA LEU A 312 11.02 0.70 4.08
C LEU A 312 10.99 0.49 2.56
N ILE A 313 9.81 0.59 1.93
CA ILE A 313 9.67 0.47 0.47
C ILE A 313 10.37 1.63 -0.22
N GLY A 314 10.03 2.87 0.14
CA GLY A 314 10.65 4.07 -0.42
C GLY A 314 12.16 4.06 -0.27
N PHE A 315 12.66 3.70 0.92
CA PHE A 315 14.09 3.59 1.18
C PHE A 315 14.75 2.56 0.26
N GLN A 316 14.20 1.33 0.19
CA GLN A 316 14.76 0.29 -0.66
C GLN A 316 14.71 0.66 -2.14
N MET A 317 13.64 1.32 -2.59
CA MET A 317 13.52 1.80 -3.97
C MET A 317 14.55 2.89 -4.27
N LYS A 318 14.72 3.89 -3.38
CA LYS A 318 15.77 4.92 -3.51
C LYS A 318 17.14 4.27 -3.69
N ILE A 319 17.49 3.34 -2.80
CA ILE A 319 18.79 2.66 -2.88
C ILE A 319 18.92 1.82 -4.16
N ARG A 320 17.87 1.12 -4.61
CA ARG A 320 17.93 0.29 -5.83
C ARG A 320 18.05 1.12 -7.10
N LEU A 321 17.39 2.27 -7.16
CA LEU A 321 17.34 3.14 -8.34
C LEU A 321 18.55 4.08 -8.44
N PHE A 322 19.08 4.53 -7.30
CA PHE A 322 20.17 5.51 -7.25
C PHE A 322 21.51 4.91 -6.78
N GLY A 323 21.52 4.03 -5.78
CA GLY A 323 22.71 3.56 -5.08
C GLY A 323 23.22 2.15 -5.45
N ARG A 324 22.80 1.61 -6.60
CA ARG A 324 23.19 0.25 -7.02
C ARG A 324 24.56 0.22 -7.71
N MET A 325 25.51 -0.53 -7.13
CA MET A 325 26.78 -0.90 -7.77
C MET A 325 26.77 -2.37 -8.22
N LYS A 326 27.82 -2.81 -8.95
CA LYS A 326 27.95 -4.17 -9.50
C LYS A 326 27.81 -5.27 -8.42
N TYR A 327 28.34 -5.06 -7.22
CA TYR A 327 28.37 -6.07 -6.14
C TYR A 327 27.88 -5.59 -4.77
N LYS A 328 27.52 -4.31 -4.63
CA LYS A 328 27.05 -3.74 -3.36
C LYS A 328 26.01 -2.64 -3.59
N TYR A 329 25.26 -2.31 -2.54
CA TYR A 329 24.43 -1.12 -2.48
C TYR A 329 25.12 -0.08 -1.60
N VAL A 330 25.00 1.19 -2.00
CA VAL A 330 25.48 2.34 -1.24
C VAL A 330 24.35 3.36 -1.09
N LEU A 331 24.55 4.35 -0.20
CA LEU A 331 23.53 5.36 0.07
C LEU A 331 23.63 6.56 -0.88
N GLU A 332 24.81 6.83 -1.45
CA GLU A 332 25.02 7.94 -2.38
C GLU A 332 24.30 7.72 -3.72
N GLU A 333 23.97 8.80 -4.41
CA GLU A 333 23.37 8.75 -5.76
C GLU A 333 24.42 8.49 -6.85
N ILE A 334 24.78 7.22 -7.08
CA ILE A 334 25.69 6.85 -8.18
C ILE A 334 25.00 6.98 -9.56
N ASN A 335 23.75 6.53 -9.65
CA ASN A 335 22.99 6.49 -10.90
C ASN A 335 22.01 7.67 -10.96
N ALA A 336 22.53 8.90 -11.10
CA ALA A 336 21.71 10.13 -11.06
C ALA A 336 20.85 10.39 -12.33
N GLN A 337 20.98 9.58 -13.38
CA GLN A 337 20.19 9.71 -14.61
C GLN A 337 18.68 9.59 -14.34
N HIS A 338 17.87 10.41 -15.01
CA HIS A 338 16.41 10.46 -14.90
C HIS A 338 15.90 10.63 -13.45
N LYS A 339 16.60 11.43 -12.63
CA LYS A 339 16.29 11.64 -11.20
C LYS A 339 14.81 11.95 -10.94
N THR A 340 14.22 12.88 -11.68
CA THR A 340 12.81 13.27 -11.53
C THR A 340 11.86 12.10 -11.75
N TRP A 341 12.03 11.36 -12.85
CA TRP A 341 11.19 10.20 -13.17
C TRP A 341 11.32 9.07 -12.14
N LYS A 342 12.53 8.85 -11.61
CA LYS A 342 12.75 7.87 -10.53
C LYS A 342 11.99 8.26 -9.27
N TRP A 343 12.02 9.53 -8.86
CA TRP A 343 11.26 9.99 -7.69
C TRP A 343 9.75 9.94 -7.90
N ILE A 344 9.27 10.33 -9.09
CA ILE A 344 7.84 10.17 -9.47
C ILE A 344 7.44 8.70 -9.36
N PHE A 345 8.24 7.78 -9.90
CA PHE A 345 7.97 6.36 -9.84
C PHE A 345 7.94 5.81 -8.40
N ILE A 346 8.86 6.23 -7.53
CA ILE A 346 8.82 5.86 -6.10
C ILE A 346 7.52 6.35 -5.46
N GLY A 347 7.18 7.62 -5.65
CA GLY A 347 5.95 8.20 -5.10
C GLY A 347 4.70 7.50 -5.60
N SER A 348 4.59 7.26 -6.92
CA SER A 348 3.46 6.55 -7.51
C SER A 348 3.28 5.15 -6.89
N VAL A 349 4.37 4.39 -6.73
CA VAL A 349 4.31 3.06 -6.10
C VAL A 349 3.81 3.13 -4.66
N GLU A 350 4.30 4.08 -3.85
CA GLU A 350 3.84 4.24 -2.47
C GLU A 350 2.34 4.60 -2.39
N PHE A 351 1.88 5.53 -3.23
CA PHE A 351 0.46 5.90 -3.28
C PHE A 351 -0.43 4.75 -3.77
N THR A 352 -0.01 4.00 -4.79
CA THR A 352 -0.76 2.81 -5.24
C THR A 352 -0.90 1.78 -4.13
N ILE A 353 0.17 1.55 -3.36
CA ILE A 353 0.12 0.63 -2.22
C ILE A 353 -0.80 1.17 -1.13
N CYS A 354 -0.72 2.47 -0.81
CA CYS A 354 -1.60 3.11 0.17
C CYS A 354 -3.08 2.96 -0.20
N ILE A 355 -3.43 3.30 -1.45
CA ILE A 355 -4.80 3.15 -1.97
C ILE A 355 -5.23 1.67 -1.95
N GLY A 356 -4.36 0.75 -2.33
CA GLY A 356 -4.65 -0.68 -2.27
C GLY A 356 -5.01 -1.18 -0.87
N PHE A 357 -4.24 -0.76 0.16
CA PHE A 357 -4.56 -1.09 1.55
C PHE A 357 -5.88 -0.44 2.02
N MET A 358 -6.19 0.78 1.56
CA MET A 358 -7.45 1.44 1.88
C MET A 358 -8.65 0.72 1.26
N ILE A 359 -8.61 0.42 -0.04
CA ILE A 359 -9.68 -0.29 -0.74
C ILE A 359 -9.89 -1.67 -0.09
N MET A 360 -8.81 -2.40 0.18
CA MET A 360 -8.87 -3.68 0.88
C MET A 360 -9.50 -3.53 2.27
N GLY A 361 -9.08 -2.53 3.06
CA GLY A 361 -9.65 -2.25 4.38
C GLY A 361 -11.15 -1.98 4.31
N VAL A 362 -11.59 -1.11 3.40
CA VAL A 362 -13.01 -0.80 3.18
C VAL A 362 -13.79 -2.05 2.79
N MET A 363 -13.29 -2.86 1.85
CA MET A 363 -13.95 -4.11 1.46
C MET A 363 -14.10 -5.05 2.66
N ILE A 364 -13.02 -5.33 3.39
CA ILE A 364 -13.08 -6.25 4.55
C ILE A 364 -14.02 -5.70 5.63
N TYR A 365 -14.02 -4.39 5.87
CA TYR A 365 -14.96 -3.76 6.79
C TYR A 365 -16.41 -3.94 6.36
N SER A 366 -16.74 -3.70 5.09
CA SER A 366 -18.10 -3.82 4.56
C SER A 366 -18.66 -5.24 4.65
N PHE A 367 -17.82 -6.27 4.50
CA PHE A 367 -18.27 -7.67 4.51
C PHE A 367 -18.15 -8.37 5.88
N PHE A 368 -17.10 -8.08 6.67
CA PHE A 368 -16.76 -8.82 7.90
C PHE A 368 -16.72 -7.97 9.16
N GLY A 369 -16.95 -6.65 9.03
CA GLY A 369 -16.87 -5.70 10.12
C GLY A 369 -15.44 -5.38 10.57
N MET A 370 -15.36 -4.51 11.58
CA MET A 370 -14.12 -3.86 12.01
C MET A 370 -13.08 -4.80 12.62
N LEU A 371 -13.51 -5.82 13.37
CA LEU A 371 -12.61 -6.74 14.05
C LEU A 371 -11.79 -7.56 13.03
N VAL A 372 -12.46 -8.13 12.03
CA VAL A 372 -11.81 -8.93 10.99
C VAL A 372 -10.90 -8.05 10.13
N MET A 373 -11.36 -6.86 9.74
CA MET A 373 -10.52 -5.88 9.04
C MET A 373 -9.23 -5.59 9.79
N THR A 374 -9.32 -5.39 11.11
CA THR A 374 -8.16 -5.11 11.97
C THR A 374 -7.16 -6.26 11.97
N ILE A 375 -7.63 -7.50 12.16
CA ILE A 375 -6.76 -8.69 12.22
C ILE A 375 -6.09 -8.95 10.87
N VAL A 376 -6.85 -8.89 9.78
CA VAL A 376 -6.34 -9.15 8.42
C VAL A 376 -5.32 -8.07 8.02
N SER A 377 -5.62 -6.79 8.28
CA SER A 377 -4.70 -5.69 7.98
C SER A 377 -3.40 -5.80 8.78
N LEU A 378 -3.49 -6.20 10.05
CA LEU A 378 -2.31 -6.44 10.89
C LEU A 378 -1.47 -7.61 10.37
N ALA A 379 -2.10 -8.74 10.02
CA ALA A 379 -1.40 -9.93 9.52
C ALA A 379 -0.66 -9.65 8.20
N LEU A 380 -1.34 -9.02 7.25
CA LEU A 380 -0.77 -8.67 5.94
C LEU A 380 0.36 -7.65 6.06
N SER A 381 0.19 -6.65 6.91
CA SER A 381 1.20 -5.61 7.12
C SER A 381 2.45 -6.14 7.83
N LEU A 382 2.30 -7.00 8.84
CA LEU A 382 3.43 -7.67 9.50
C LEU A 382 4.18 -8.60 8.55
N GLY A 383 3.45 -9.38 7.73
CA GLY A 383 4.06 -10.24 6.70
C GLY A 383 4.86 -9.44 5.68
N SER A 384 4.28 -8.34 5.18
CA SER A 384 4.94 -7.43 4.24
C SER A 384 6.19 -6.78 4.86
N LEU A 385 6.09 -6.32 6.11
CA LEU A 385 7.20 -5.72 6.85
C LEU A 385 8.34 -6.74 7.06
N ALA A 386 8.03 -7.99 7.40
CA ALA A 386 9.01 -9.05 7.55
C ALA A 386 9.77 -9.31 6.23
N ILE A 387 9.05 -9.37 5.10
CA ILE A 387 9.66 -9.49 3.77
C ILE A 387 10.60 -8.31 3.50
N LEU A 388 10.18 -7.08 3.79
CA LEU A 388 11.00 -5.89 3.59
C LEU A 388 12.25 -5.86 4.47
N PHE A 389 12.17 -6.33 5.72
CA PHE A 389 13.36 -6.47 6.57
C PHE A 389 14.32 -7.54 6.05
N VAL A 390 13.79 -8.65 5.51
CA VAL A 390 14.62 -9.69 4.88
C VAL A 390 15.31 -9.12 3.65
N THR A 391 14.60 -8.42 2.76
CA THR A 391 15.19 -7.82 1.55
C THR A 391 16.22 -6.74 1.89
N LEU A 392 15.98 -5.93 2.92
CA LEU A 392 16.95 -4.94 3.41
C LEU A 392 18.23 -5.60 3.93
N ASN A 393 18.11 -6.68 4.70
CA ASN A 393 19.27 -7.45 5.18
C ASN A 393 20.05 -8.14 4.04
N ILE A 394 19.37 -8.51 2.95
CA ILE A 394 20.01 -9.02 1.73
C ILE A 394 20.77 -7.91 1.00
N MET A 395 20.20 -6.69 0.92
CA MET A 395 20.85 -5.54 0.30
C MET A 395 22.10 -5.10 1.05
N PHE A 396 22.10 -5.21 2.39
CA PHE A 396 23.21 -4.80 3.26
C PHE A 396 23.68 -5.97 4.16
N PRO A 397 24.42 -6.96 3.63
CA PRO A 397 24.85 -8.15 4.37
C PRO A 397 25.85 -7.82 5.50
N ARG A 398 26.01 -8.72 6.49
CA ARG A 398 26.94 -8.53 7.62
C ARG A 398 28.41 -8.62 7.20
N GLU A 399 28.71 -9.47 6.22
CA GLU A 399 30.05 -9.68 5.67
C GLU A 399 30.06 -9.31 4.18
N LEU A 400 30.91 -8.35 3.80
CA LEU A 400 31.13 -7.96 2.40
C LEU A 400 32.05 -8.99 1.72
N GLY A 401 31.70 -9.45 0.52
CA GLY A 401 32.60 -10.20 -0.37
C GLY A 401 32.38 -11.71 -0.54
N ARG A 402 31.59 -12.39 0.30
CA ARG A 402 31.37 -13.86 0.17
C ARG A 402 30.07 -14.31 -0.48
N ARG A 403 29.10 -13.42 -0.71
CA ARG A 403 27.82 -13.76 -1.34
C ARG A 403 27.72 -13.11 -2.71
N LYS A 404 27.79 -13.90 -3.79
CA LYS A 404 27.12 -13.53 -5.05
C LYS A 404 25.71 -13.07 -4.66
N MET A 405 25.29 -11.88 -5.09
CA MET A 405 23.92 -11.42 -4.86
C MET A 405 22.97 -12.47 -5.46
N ILE A 406 22.44 -13.37 -4.62
CA ILE A 406 21.40 -14.29 -5.03
C ILE A 406 20.19 -13.39 -5.28
N GLY A 407 19.81 -13.22 -6.54
CA GLY A 407 18.62 -12.45 -6.89
C GLY A 407 17.39 -13.01 -6.17
N ILE A 408 16.35 -12.20 -6.01
CA ILE A 408 15.09 -12.58 -5.32
C ILE A 408 14.60 -13.97 -5.79
N ARG A 409 14.63 -14.22 -7.10
CA ARG A 409 14.28 -15.50 -7.73
C ARG A 409 15.07 -16.69 -7.17
N GLY A 410 16.39 -16.54 -7.03
CA GLY A 410 17.24 -17.57 -6.44
C GLY A 410 16.96 -17.80 -4.95
N THR A 411 16.56 -16.77 -4.23
CA THR A 411 16.15 -16.88 -2.81
C THR A 411 14.86 -17.66 -2.66
N LEU A 412 13.85 -17.41 -3.50
CA LEU A 412 12.59 -18.18 -3.47
C LEU A 412 12.81 -19.68 -3.72
N ARG A 413 13.77 -20.04 -4.58
CA ARG A 413 14.18 -21.43 -4.82
C ARG A 413 14.98 -22.03 -3.65
N LYS A 414 15.85 -21.24 -3.02
CA LYS A 414 16.65 -21.67 -1.86
C LYS A 414 15.80 -21.89 -0.61
N TYR A 415 14.73 -21.12 -0.45
CA TYR A 415 13.76 -21.23 0.64
C TYR A 415 12.36 -21.54 0.07
N PRO A 416 12.08 -22.79 -0.32
CA PRO A 416 10.84 -23.17 -1.02
C PRO A 416 9.53 -22.76 -0.33
N LEU A 417 9.46 -22.79 1.01
CA LEU A 417 8.29 -22.33 1.74
C LEU A 417 8.04 -20.83 1.56
N LEU A 418 9.09 -20.01 1.53
CA LEU A 418 8.97 -18.58 1.19
C LEU A 418 8.50 -18.40 -0.25
N GLY A 419 9.05 -19.19 -1.18
CA GLY A 419 8.58 -19.21 -2.57
C GLY A 419 7.11 -19.62 -2.68
N THR A 420 6.66 -20.57 -1.86
CA THR A 420 5.26 -21.02 -1.79
C THR A 420 4.35 -19.90 -1.30
N LEU A 421 4.71 -19.23 -0.20
CA LEU A 421 3.93 -18.10 0.31
C LEU A 421 3.81 -16.96 -0.72
N VAL A 422 4.89 -16.68 -1.46
CA VAL A 422 4.87 -15.70 -2.56
C VAL A 422 3.94 -16.17 -3.69
N LEU A 423 4.00 -17.43 -4.09
CA LEU A 423 3.11 -17.97 -5.13
C LEU A 423 1.64 -17.95 -4.71
N LEU A 424 1.32 -18.27 -3.44
CA LEU A 424 -0.04 -18.18 -2.92
C LEU A 424 -0.55 -16.74 -2.88
N ALA A 425 0.30 -15.79 -2.46
CA ALA A 425 -0.05 -14.37 -2.50
C ALA A 425 -0.29 -13.86 -3.93
N VAL A 426 0.55 -14.29 -4.89
CA VAL A 426 0.35 -13.96 -6.30
C VAL A 426 -0.92 -14.60 -6.85
N TYR A 427 -1.20 -15.87 -6.52
CA TYR A 427 -2.46 -16.52 -6.89
C TYR A 427 -3.65 -15.71 -6.37
N PHE A 428 -3.65 -15.37 -5.09
CA PHE A 428 -4.70 -14.57 -4.47
C PHE A 428 -4.92 -13.22 -5.17
N VAL A 429 -3.85 -12.50 -5.53
CA VAL A 429 -3.98 -11.23 -6.27
C VAL A 429 -4.59 -11.46 -7.65
N PHE A 430 -4.15 -12.50 -8.36
CA PHE A 430 -4.64 -12.82 -9.70
C PHE A 430 -6.08 -13.30 -9.73
N PHE A 431 -6.62 -13.76 -8.62
CA PHE A 431 -8.03 -14.10 -8.47
C PHE A 431 -8.95 -12.89 -8.76
N TYR A 432 -8.54 -11.67 -8.37
CA TYR A 432 -9.34 -10.44 -8.56
C TYR A 432 -8.99 -9.66 -9.84
N VAL A 433 -7.98 -10.09 -10.59
CA VAL A 433 -7.56 -9.40 -11.83
C VAL A 433 -8.66 -9.42 -12.90
N PRO A 434 -9.39 -10.53 -13.14
CA PRO A 434 -10.52 -10.53 -14.06
C PRO A 434 -11.55 -9.44 -13.74
N ASP A 435 -11.97 -9.33 -12.48
CA ASP A 435 -12.94 -8.32 -12.02
C ASP A 435 -12.44 -6.89 -12.28
N LEU A 436 -11.16 -6.63 -11.98
CA LEU A 436 -10.54 -5.33 -12.23
C LEU A 436 -10.51 -4.96 -13.72
N ILE A 437 -10.30 -5.95 -14.60
CA ILE A 437 -10.31 -5.74 -16.06
C ILE A 437 -11.74 -5.46 -16.54
N LEU A 438 -12.74 -6.11 -15.97
CA LEU A 438 -14.15 -5.96 -16.34
C LEU A 438 -14.80 -4.70 -15.76
N LEU A 439 -14.26 -4.15 -14.66
CA LEU A 439 -14.81 -2.99 -13.95
C LEU A 439 -15.13 -1.78 -14.85
N PRO A 440 -14.25 -1.34 -15.78
CA PRO A 440 -14.55 -0.20 -16.67
C PRO A 440 -15.70 -0.49 -17.64
N PHE A 441 -16.00 -1.76 -17.89
CA PHE A 441 -17.02 -2.23 -18.81
C PHE A 441 -18.34 -2.56 -18.11
N ILE A 442 -18.47 -2.32 -16.80
CA ILE A 442 -19.64 -2.74 -16.02
C ILE A 442 -20.98 -2.25 -16.61
N LEU A 443 -21.02 -1.02 -17.12
CA LEU A 443 -22.22 -0.47 -17.78
C LEU A 443 -22.54 -1.17 -19.11
N LEU A 444 -21.52 -1.62 -19.85
CA LEU A 444 -21.70 -2.37 -21.09
C LEU A 444 -22.12 -3.83 -20.79
N LEU A 445 -21.53 -4.44 -19.76
CA LEU A 445 -21.85 -5.80 -19.34
C LEU A 445 -23.30 -5.93 -18.87
N GLN A 446 -23.87 -4.88 -18.27
CA GLN A 446 -25.29 -4.83 -17.90
C GLN A 446 -26.26 -4.90 -19.09
N LEU A 447 -25.79 -4.62 -20.32
CA LEU A 447 -26.61 -4.72 -21.53
C LEU A 447 -26.61 -6.14 -22.13
N LEU A 448 -25.75 -7.03 -21.65
CA LEU A 448 -25.63 -8.39 -22.15
C LEU A 448 -26.55 -9.35 -21.38
N PRO A 449 -27.01 -10.45 -22.01
CA PRO A 449 -27.63 -11.55 -21.29
C PRO A 449 -26.70 -12.08 -20.20
N ILE A 450 -27.24 -12.42 -19.03
CA ILE A 450 -26.48 -12.92 -17.87
C ILE A 450 -25.54 -14.06 -18.27
N LEU A 451 -26.02 -15.01 -19.08
CA LEU A 451 -25.21 -16.12 -19.57
C LEU A 451 -23.96 -15.65 -20.32
N ALA A 452 -24.07 -14.60 -21.15
CA ALA A 452 -22.94 -14.04 -21.87
C ALA A 452 -21.91 -13.41 -20.92
N VAL A 453 -22.38 -12.73 -19.86
CA VAL A 453 -21.49 -12.16 -18.83
C VAL A 453 -20.71 -13.25 -18.12
N ILE A 454 -21.37 -14.32 -17.66
CA ILE A 454 -20.69 -15.43 -16.96
C ILE A 454 -19.68 -16.12 -17.88
N ILE A 455 -20.01 -16.33 -19.16
CA ILE A 455 -19.07 -16.92 -20.12
C ILE A 455 -17.85 -16.02 -20.32
N ILE A 456 -18.04 -14.71 -20.47
CA ILE A 456 -16.94 -13.74 -20.61
C ILE A 456 -16.03 -13.78 -19.37
N GLU A 457 -16.62 -13.74 -18.18
CA GLU A 457 -15.89 -13.79 -16.90
C GLU A 457 -15.10 -15.10 -16.76
N THR A 458 -15.73 -16.23 -17.10
CA THR A 458 -15.12 -17.57 -17.03
C THR A 458 -13.94 -17.69 -17.99
N LEU A 459 -14.11 -17.26 -19.25
CA LEU A 459 -13.04 -17.29 -20.25
C LEU A 459 -11.89 -16.36 -19.89
N LEU A 460 -12.19 -15.16 -19.38
CA LEU A 460 -11.18 -14.22 -18.92
C LEU A 460 -10.39 -14.81 -17.74
N THR A 461 -11.08 -15.43 -16.78
CA THR A 461 -10.45 -16.06 -15.61
C THR A 461 -9.53 -17.21 -16.01
N LEU A 462 -9.97 -18.08 -16.92
CA LEU A 462 -9.15 -19.14 -17.49
C LEU A 462 -7.89 -18.59 -18.19
N ALA A 463 -8.05 -17.51 -18.97
CA ALA A 463 -6.93 -16.87 -19.67
C ALA A 463 -5.93 -16.24 -18.69
N ILE A 464 -6.41 -15.53 -17.66
CA ILE A 464 -5.57 -14.88 -16.65
C ILE A 464 -4.78 -15.90 -15.83
N PHE A 465 -5.40 -17.00 -15.39
CA PHE A 465 -4.66 -18.06 -14.69
C PHE A 465 -3.71 -18.83 -15.62
N GLY A 466 -4.08 -19.02 -16.88
CA GLY A 466 -3.15 -19.55 -17.88
C GLY A 466 -1.92 -18.68 -18.07
N PHE A 467 -2.12 -17.37 -18.18
CA PHE A 467 -1.03 -16.42 -18.26
C PHE A 467 -0.17 -16.41 -16.98
N LEU A 468 -0.80 -16.49 -15.81
CA LEU A 468 -0.09 -16.59 -14.53
C LEU A 468 0.79 -17.84 -14.48
N TRP A 469 0.19 -19.02 -14.56
CA TRP A 469 0.86 -20.27 -14.23
C TRP A 469 1.75 -20.80 -15.35
N LEU A 470 1.44 -20.51 -16.61
CA LEU A 470 2.21 -20.99 -17.76
C LEU A 470 3.24 -19.98 -18.29
N TYR A 471 3.13 -18.69 -17.93
CA TYR A 471 4.07 -17.65 -18.38
C TYR A 471 4.72 -16.87 -17.24
N ILE A 472 3.95 -16.16 -16.40
CA ILE A 472 4.50 -15.29 -15.36
C ILE A 472 5.32 -16.08 -14.33
N VAL A 473 4.82 -17.22 -13.85
CA VAL A 473 5.51 -18.06 -12.88
C VAL A 473 6.83 -18.63 -13.44
N PRO A 474 6.84 -19.34 -14.59
CA PRO A 474 8.07 -19.90 -15.12
C PRO A 474 9.04 -18.87 -15.71
N LYS A 475 8.58 -17.80 -16.37
CA LYS A 475 9.47 -16.79 -17.00
C LYS A 475 9.73 -15.58 -16.11
N GLY A 476 8.72 -15.10 -15.39
CA GLY A 476 8.81 -13.94 -14.50
C GLY A 476 9.46 -14.28 -13.16
N PHE A 477 8.99 -15.32 -12.46
CA PHE A 477 9.56 -15.75 -11.18
C PHE A 477 10.69 -16.77 -11.32
N LYS A 478 10.78 -17.47 -12.45
CA LYS A 478 11.71 -18.59 -12.67
C LYS A 478 11.54 -19.68 -11.60
N LEU A 479 10.29 -20.09 -11.40
CA LEU A 479 9.87 -21.15 -10.49
C LEU A 479 9.11 -22.24 -11.28
N PRO A 480 9.23 -23.52 -10.90
CA PRO A 480 10.00 -24.03 -9.77
C PRO A 480 11.51 -24.12 -10.05
N ASN A 481 11.91 -24.19 -11.32
CA ASN A 481 13.30 -24.31 -11.78
C ASN A 481 13.77 -23.08 -12.55
N ASP A 482 15.09 -22.94 -12.70
CA ASP A 482 15.69 -21.78 -13.37
C ASP A 482 15.72 -21.99 -14.88
N ASP A 483 15.23 -21.01 -15.62
CA ASP A 483 15.35 -20.91 -17.09
C ASP A 483 14.85 -22.12 -17.91
N GLU A 484 13.75 -22.75 -17.48
CA GLU A 484 13.08 -23.78 -18.28
C GLU A 484 12.37 -23.18 -19.52
N ASN A 485 12.42 -23.89 -20.64
CA ASN A 485 11.47 -23.68 -21.74
C ASN A 485 10.10 -24.31 -21.39
N PHE A 486 9.04 -24.01 -22.16
CA PHE A 486 7.69 -24.50 -21.85
C PHE A 486 7.61 -26.04 -21.77
N LYS A 487 8.35 -26.75 -22.61
CA LYS A 487 8.36 -28.23 -22.65
C LYS A 487 9.04 -28.82 -21.42
N GLU A 488 10.15 -28.23 -20.99
CA GLU A 488 10.84 -28.58 -19.74
C GLU A 488 9.97 -28.28 -18.52
N PHE A 489 9.35 -27.10 -18.49
CA PHE A 489 8.43 -26.69 -17.43
C PHE A 489 7.24 -27.64 -17.33
N SER A 490 6.58 -27.94 -18.44
CA SER A 490 5.46 -28.90 -18.50
C SER A 490 5.87 -30.29 -17.99
N ARG A 491 7.12 -30.72 -18.23
CA ARG A 491 7.67 -31.96 -17.67
C ARG A 491 7.96 -31.84 -16.17
N SER A 492 8.53 -30.72 -15.72
CA SER A 492 8.92 -30.49 -14.32
C SER A 492 7.71 -30.43 -13.39
N ILE A 493 6.59 -29.89 -13.87
CA ILE A 493 5.31 -29.89 -13.15
C ILE A 493 4.46 -31.14 -13.43
N ARG A 494 4.96 -32.13 -14.18
CA ARG A 494 4.27 -33.40 -14.52
C ARG A 494 3.02 -33.25 -15.41
N LEU A 495 2.82 -32.09 -16.04
CA LEU A 495 1.70 -31.83 -16.94
C LEU A 495 1.84 -32.61 -18.26
N SER A 496 3.06 -32.84 -18.74
CA SER A 496 3.29 -33.58 -20.00
C SER A 496 3.11 -35.10 -19.88
N ASN A 497 2.90 -35.64 -18.68
CA ASN A 497 2.93 -37.08 -18.42
C ASN A 497 1.53 -37.70 -18.55
N TRP A 498 1.00 -37.80 -19.77
CA TRP A 498 -0.37 -38.27 -20.04
C TRP A 498 -0.46 -39.74 -20.50
N LYS A 499 0.64 -40.49 -20.52
CA LYS A 499 0.65 -41.92 -20.87
C LYS A 499 1.02 -42.79 -19.66
N PRO A 500 0.40 -43.98 -19.49
CA PRO A 500 -0.68 -44.54 -20.31
C PRO A 500 -2.03 -43.87 -20.00
N LEU A 501 -2.70 -43.38 -21.06
CA LEU A 501 -3.91 -42.54 -20.97
C LEU A 501 -5.05 -43.26 -20.25
N LEU A 502 -5.33 -44.51 -20.63
CA LEU A 502 -6.42 -45.29 -20.03
C LEU A 502 -6.27 -45.38 -18.51
N LYS A 503 -5.06 -45.69 -18.00
CA LYS A 503 -4.76 -45.78 -16.57
C LYS A 503 -4.98 -44.45 -15.84
N ILE A 504 -4.56 -43.35 -16.46
CA ILE A 504 -4.73 -41.99 -15.91
C ILE A 504 -6.21 -41.67 -15.75
N ILE A 505 -7.00 -41.93 -16.79
CA ILE A 505 -8.45 -41.72 -16.78
C ILE A 505 -9.12 -42.64 -15.75
N THR A 506 -8.75 -43.92 -15.69
CA THR A 506 -9.36 -44.87 -14.74
C THR A 506 -9.10 -44.47 -13.29
N ILE A 507 -7.89 -43.99 -12.98
CA ILE A 507 -7.55 -43.54 -11.63
C ILE A 507 -8.33 -42.27 -11.28
N GLY A 508 -8.38 -41.28 -12.19
CA GLY A 508 -9.12 -40.03 -11.95
C GLY A 508 -10.61 -40.28 -11.73
N ILE A 509 -11.27 -40.98 -12.65
CA ILE A 509 -12.70 -41.33 -12.54
C ILE A 509 -12.96 -42.20 -11.31
N GLY A 510 -12.11 -43.20 -11.05
CA GLY A 510 -12.27 -44.10 -9.91
C GLY A 510 -12.21 -43.36 -8.56
N VAL A 511 -11.32 -42.37 -8.43
CA VAL A 511 -11.26 -41.51 -7.24
C VAL A 511 -12.54 -40.69 -7.07
N SER A 512 -13.06 -40.09 -8.14
CA SER A 512 -14.33 -39.35 -8.09
C SER A 512 -15.50 -40.24 -7.71
N LEU A 513 -15.61 -41.44 -8.30
CA LEU A 513 -16.69 -42.39 -7.99
C LEU A 513 -16.68 -42.85 -6.54
N ILE A 514 -15.50 -43.14 -5.97
CA ILE A 514 -15.37 -43.48 -4.54
C ILE A 514 -15.81 -42.31 -3.66
N THR A 515 -15.43 -41.09 -4.03
CA THR A 515 -15.85 -39.87 -3.32
C THR A 515 -17.37 -39.68 -3.39
N PHE A 516 -17.99 -39.82 -4.56
CA PHE A 516 -19.45 -39.74 -4.73
C PHE A 516 -20.20 -40.82 -3.96
N LEU A 517 -19.68 -42.05 -3.95
CA LEU A 517 -20.28 -43.13 -3.17
C LEU A 517 -20.24 -42.80 -1.67
N SER A 518 -19.14 -42.21 -1.19
CA SER A 518 -19.05 -41.72 0.18
C SER A 518 -20.05 -40.59 0.45
N PHE A 519 -20.16 -39.61 -0.45
CA PHE A 519 -21.14 -38.52 -0.32
C PHE A 519 -22.57 -39.06 -0.25
N TYR A 520 -22.92 -40.02 -1.11
CA TYR A 520 -24.23 -40.67 -1.12
C TYR A 520 -24.53 -41.41 0.20
N ILE A 521 -23.62 -42.28 0.64
CA ILE A 521 -23.82 -43.10 1.85
C ILE A 521 -23.97 -42.20 3.08
N PHE A 522 -23.03 -41.28 3.29
CA PHE A 522 -23.03 -40.42 4.46
C PHE A 522 -24.12 -39.33 4.40
N GLY A 523 -24.49 -38.89 3.20
CA GLY A 523 -25.57 -37.94 2.97
C GLY A 523 -26.94 -38.52 3.36
N ASN A 524 -27.16 -39.82 3.13
CA ASN A 524 -28.35 -40.53 3.61
C ASN A 524 -28.26 -40.98 5.08
N LEU A 525 -27.04 -41.16 5.61
CA LEU A 525 -26.83 -41.58 7.00
C LEU A 525 -27.08 -40.44 7.99
N PHE A 526 -26.62 -39.24 7.66
CA PHE A 526 -26.70 -38.05 8.53
C PHE A 526 -27.70 -37.01 8.04
N GLY A 527 -28.30 -37.20 6.86
CA GLY A 527 -29.27 -36.26 6.30
C GLY A 527 -30.26 -36.95 5.37
N THR A 528 -30.99 -36.14 4.62
CA THR A 528 -31.92 -36.58 3.59
C THR A 528 -31.42 -36.08 2.25
N TYR A 529 -30.87 -36.99 1.45
CA TYR A 529 -30.39 -36.71 0.11
C TYR A 529 -31.56 -36.68 -0.88
N SER A 530 -31.67 -35.59 -1.64
CA SER A 530 -32.58 -35.49 -2.78
C SER A 530 -31.79 -35.50 -4.08
N PHE A 531 -32.09 -36.45 -4.97
CA PHE A 531 -31.49 -36.49 -6.29
C PHE A 531 -32.21 -35.51 -7.22
N ASP A 532 -31.45 -34.60 -7.83
CA ASP A 532 -31.95 -33.61 -8.77
C ASP A 532 -30.93 -33.38 -9.88
N LEU A 533 -31.28 -33.78 -11.11
CA LEU A 533 -30.40 -33.61 -12.28
C LEU A 533 -30.39 -32.16 -12.79
N ASP A 534 -31.39 -31.36 -12.47
CA ASP A 534 -31.49 -29.99 -12.97
C ASP A 534 -30.39 -29.09 -12.37
N VAL A 535 -29.81 -29.49 -11.23
CA VAL A 535 -28.63 -28.83 -10.63
C VAL A 535 -27.46 -28.72 -11.61
N ILE A 536 -27.25 -29.76 -12.43
CA ILE A 536 -26.11 -29.83 -13.38
C ILE A 536 -26.52 -29.85 -14.85
N PHE A 537 -27.80 -30.05 -15.18
CA PHE A 537 -28.31 -30.04 -16.56
C PHE A 537 -29.41 -29.01 -16.82
N GLY A 538 -29.90 -28.35 -15.78
CA GLY A 538 -30.93 -27.30 -15.90
C GLY A 538 -30.40 -26.02 -16.55
N GLU A 539 -31.29 -25.03 -16.66
CA GLU A 539 -30.91 -23.72 -17.18
C GLU A 539 -30.02 -22.96 -16.19
N PRO A 540 -28.92 -22.30 -16.63
CA PRO A 540 -28.08 -21.53 -15.75
C PRO A 540 -28.82 -20.31 -15.19
N LEU A 541 -29.02 -20.28 -13.88
CA LEU A 541 -29.61 -19.17 -13.14
C LEU A 541 -28.52 -18.44 -12.34
N TYR A 542 -28.66 -17.12 -12.18
CA TYR A 542 -27.80 -16.31 -11.31
C TYR A 542 -28.22 -16.48 -9.84
N ALA A 543 -28.19 -17.71 -9.34
CA ALA A 543 -28.56 -18.04 -7.97
C ALA A 543 -27.57 -19.07 -7.38
N PRO A 544 -27.24 -19.00 -6.07
CA PRO A 544 -26.40 -19.99 -5.42
C PRO A 544 -27.00 -21.40 -5.59
N GLY A 545 -26.25 -22.31 -6.22
CA GLY A 545 -26.67 -23.71 -6.45
C GLY A 545 -27.40 -23.97 -7.78
N GLY A 546 -27.56 -22.96 -8.65
CA GLY A 546 -28.31 -23.07 -9.91
C GLY A 546 -27.48 -22.87 -11.18
N PHE A 547 -26.26 -23.41 -11.26
CA PHE A 547 -25.40 -23.23 -12.44
C PHE A 547 -25.86 -24.06 -13.66
N GLY A 548 -26.69 -25.09 -13.47
CA GLY A 548 -27.14 -25.95 -14.55
C GLY A 548 -25.96 -26.52 -15.33
N TRP A 549 -26.10 -26.64 -16.66
CA TRP A 549 -25.01 -27.14 -17.51
C TRP A 549 -23.73 -26.29 -17.49
N LEU A 550 -23.79 -25.04 -17.04
CA LEU A 550 -22.64 -24.13 -17.02
C LEU A 550 -21.59 -24.54 -15.97
N VAL A 551 -21.98 -25.37 -14.99
CA VAL A 551 -21.06 -25.93 -13.98
C VAL A 551 -19.86 -26.64 -14.63
N PHE A 552 -20.07 -27.32 -15.75
CA PHE A 552 -19.01 -28.05 -16.46
C PHE A 552 -17.95 -27.14 -17.06
N ILE A 553 -18.26 -25.86 -17.26
CA ILE A 553 -17.31 -24.87 -17.77
C ILE A 553 -16.63 -24.15 -16.61
N ILE A 554 -17.42 -23.69 -15.63
CA ILE A 554 -16.90 -22.93 -14.47
C ILE A 554 -15.91 -23.77 -13.66
N MET A 555 -16.23 -25.06 -13.42
CA MET A 555 -15.40 -25.95 -12.60
C MET A 555 -14.09 -26.38 -13.29
N LEU A 556 -13.87 -26.04 -14.56
CA LEU A 556 -12.54 -26.16 -15.18
C LEU A 556 -11.53 -25.22 -14.53
N ILE A 557 -11.96 -24.08 -13.99
CA ILE A 557 -11.08 -23.10 -13.35
C ILE A 557 -10.38 -23.75 -12.13
N PRO A 558 -11.08 -24.18 -11.07
CA PRO A 558 -10.44 -24.83 -9.94
C PRO A 558 -9.81 -26.17 -10.35
N GLY A 559 -10.54 -27.02 -11.07
CA GLY A 559 -10.07 -28.36 -11.44
C GLY A 559 -8.75 -28.39 -12.21
N VAL A 560 -8.47 -27.39 -13.05
CA VAL A 560 -7.18 -27.27 -13.76
C VAL A 560 -6.18 -26.45 -12.97
N TRP A 561 -6.53 -25.22 -12.58
CA TRP A 561 -5.53 -24.26 -12.08
C TRP A 561 -5.10 -24.52 -10.64
N GLU A 562 -5.94 -25.12 -9.81
CA GLU A 562 -5.54 -25.54 -8.47
C GLU A 562 -4.59 -26.74 -8.52
N GLU A 563 -4.81 -27.68 -9.43
CA GLU A 563 -3.90 -28.81 -9.62
C GLU A 563 -2.55 -28.37 -10.21
N VAL A 564 -2.56 -27.51 -11.23
CA VAL A 564 -1.34 -26.93 -11.81
C VAL A 564 -0.54 -26.14 -10.77
N SER A 565 -1.22 -25.36 -9.93
CA SER A 565 -0.57 -24.53 -8.91
C SER A 565 -0.04 -25.36 -7.73
N PHE A 566 -0.90 -26.10 -7.03
CA PHE A 566 -0.53 -26.83 -5.82
C PHE A 566 0.28 -28.10 -6.12
N ARG A 567 -0.20 -28.96 -7.03
CA ARG A 567 0.41 -30.28 -7.29
C ARG A 567 1.47 -30.23 -8.37
N GLY A 568 1.39 -29.24 -9.26
CA GLY A 568 2.43 -28.93 -10.24
C GLY A 568 3.54 -28.08 -9.64
N VAL A 569 3.35 -26.76 -9.64
CA VAL A 569 4.42 -25.79 -9.33
C VAL A 569 4.87 -25.86 -7.86
N ILE A 570 3.94 -25.72 -6.91
CA ILE A 570 4.28 -25.62 -5.48
C ILE A 570 4.89 -26.92 -4.96
N THR A 571 4.35 -28.07 -5.36
CA THR A 571 4.90 -29.38 -5.01
C THR A 571 6.31 -29.54 -5.57
N THR A 572 6.53 -29.29 -6.86
CA THR A 572 7.87 -29.38 -7.48
C THR A 572 8.87 -28.42 -6.82
N LEU A 573 8.44 -27.21 -6.42
CA LEU A 573 9.28 -26.25 -5.70
C LEU A 573 9.72 -26.78 -4.33
N ASN A 574 8.81 -27.35 -3.54
CA ASN A 574 9.10 -27.82 -2.18
C ASN A 574 9.87 -29.15 -2.15
N GLU A 575 9.69 -30.02 -3.15
CA GLU A 575 10.45 -31.27 -3.31
C GLU A 575 11.96 -31.03 -3.47
N ARG A 576 12.39 -29.80 -3.78
CA ARG A 576 13.81 -29.42 -3.83
C ARG A 576 14.52 -29.50 -2.47
N LYS A 577 13.77 -29.43 -1.38
CA LYS A 577 14.33 -29.36 -0.02
C LYS A 577 13.69 -30.35 0.95
N TYR A 578 12.41 -30.65 0.78
CA TYR A 578 11.65 -31.48 1.71
C TYR A 578 11.35 -32.85 1.09
N SER A 579 11.17 -33.86 1.94
CA SER A 579 10.78 -35.21 1.49
C SER A 579 9.39 -35.19 0.83
N ARG A 580 9.12 -36.09 -0.12
CA ARG A 580 7.80 -36.19 -0.78
C ARG A 580 6.64 -36.33 0.21
N PHE A 581 6.86 -37.02 1.33
CA PHE A 581 5.86 -37.15 2.40
C PHE A 581 5.61 -35.81 3.11
N SER A 582 6.67 -35.08 3.46
CA SER A 582 6.55 -33.75 4.06
C SER A 582 5.87 -32.76 3.11
N VAL A 583 6.22 -32.79 1.82
CA VAL A 583 5.60 -31.93 0.80
C VAL A 583 4.12 -32.26 0.66
N LEU A 584 3.75 -33.54 0.61
CA LEU A 584 2.35 -33.98 0.55
C LEU A 584 1.54 -33.36 1.70
N ILE A 585 2.02 -33.46 2.95
CA ILE A 585 1.32 -32.90 4.11
C ILE A 585 1.24 -31.36 4.02
N ILE A 586 2.39 -30.70 3.79
CA ILE A 586 2.46 -29.23 3.78
C ILE A 586 1.56 -28.65 2.69
N VAL A 587 1.64 -29.15 1.46
CA VAL A 587 0.86 -28.63 0.32
C VAL A 587 -0.62 -28.91 0.50
N SER A 588 -1.00 -30.05 1.08
CA SER A 588 -2.41 -30.38 1.34
C SER A 588 -3.02 -29.47 2.41
N ILE A 589 -2.29 -29.20 3.50
CA ILE A 589 -2.75 -28.25 4.52
C ILE A 589 -2.84 -26.83 3.93
N LEU A 590 -1.85 -26.40 3.15
CA LEU A 590 -1.88 -25.09 2.49
C LEU A 590 -3.04 -24.96 1.50
N PHE A 591 -3.39 -26.05 0.81
CA PHE A 591 -4.55 -26.12 -0.08
C PHE A 591 -5.86 -25.91 0.69
N GLY A 592 -6.06 -26.60 1.81
CA GLY A 592 -7.21 -26.34 2.68
C GLY A 592 -7.22 -24.91 3.22
N LEU A 593 -6.09 -24.43 3.76
CA LEU A 593 -5.98 -23.06 4.29
C LEU A 593 -6.26 -21.98 3.24
N PHE A 594 -5.97 -22.24 1.96
CA PHE A 594 -6.27 -21.29 0.89
C PHE A 594 -7.76 -21.00 0.77
N HIS A 595 -8.64 -21.94 1.15
CA HIS A 595 -10.10 -21.74 1.12
C HIS A 595 -10.63 -20.71 2.13
N PHE A 596 -9.80 -20.24 3.07
CA PHE A 596 -10.18 -19.07 3.87
C PHE A 596 -10.41 -17.81 3.01
N THR A 597 -9.94 -17.78 1.76
CA THR A 597 -10.29 -16.72 0.81
C THR A 597 -11.79 -16.65 0.53
N ASN A 598 -12.53 -17.77 0.65
CA ASN A 598 -13.98 -17.78 0.44
C ASN A 598 -14.75 -16.97 1.48
N LEU A 599 -14.13 -16.71 2.64
CA LEU A 599 -14.69 -15.73 3.58
C LEU A 599 -14.93 -14.43 2.84
N LEU A 600 -13.93 -13.93 2.09
CA LEU A 600 -13.99 -12.67 1.33
C LEU A 600 -15.11 -12.63 0.28
N SER A 601 -15.56 -13.80 -0.18
CA SER A 601 -16.69 -13.96 -1.10
C SER A 601 -18.04 -14.09 -0.39
N GLY A 602 -18.09 -13.91 0.93
CA GLY A 602 -19.30 -13.91 1.75
C GLY A 602 -19.62 -15.25 2.44
N GLN A 603 -18.76 -16.27 2.35
CA GLN A 603 -19.00 -17.56 2.99
C GLN A 603 -18.88 -17.43 4.52
N ALA A 604 -19.80 -18.06 5.27
CA ALA A 604 -19.77 -18.03 6.73
C ALA A 604 -18.55 -18.77 7.31
N LEU A 605 -18.10 -18.34 8.50
CA LEU A 605 -16.88 -18.87 9.13
C LEU A 605 -16.94 -20.37 9.42
N ALA A 606 -18.04 -20.85 10.03
CA ALA A 606 -18.20 -22.25 10.40
C ALA A 606 -18.11 -23.22 9.20
N PRO A 607 -18.87 -23.05 8.10
CA PRO A 607 -18.73 -23.91 6.93
C PRO A 607 -17.36 -23.76 6.25
N THR A 608 -16.72 -22.58 6.34
CA THR A 608 -15.37 -22.39 5.80
C THR A 608 -14.32 -23.19 6.58
N ILE A 609 -14.41 -23.28 7.91
CA ILE A 609 -13.51 -24.12 8.72
C ILE A 609 -13.66 -25.60 8.34
N LEU A 610 -14.89 -26.06 8.13
CA LEU A 610 -15.15 -27.43 7.68
C LEU A 610 -14.60 -27.66 6.26
N GLN A 611 -14.71 -26.66 5.38
CA GLN A 611 -14.08 -26.67 4.05
C GLN A 611 -12.57 -26.77 4.10
N VAL A 612 -11.91 -25.98 4.94
CA VAL A 612 -10.46 -26.07 5.15
C VAL A 612 -10.05 -27.50 5.54
N PHE A 613 -10.85 -28.15 6.41
CA PHE A 613 -10.60 -29.53 6.80
C PHE A 613 -10.76 -30.52 5.65
N TYR A 614 -11.94 -30.57 4.99
CA TYR A 614 -12.16 -31.58 3.95
C TYR A 614 -11.28 -31.32 2.71
N ALA A 615 -11.05 -30.05 2.33
CA ALA A 615 -10.15 -29.69 1.24
C ALA A 615 -8.71 -30.12 1.55
N SER A 616 -8.26 -30.01 2.80
CA SER A 616 -6.94 -30.55 3.20
C SER A 616 -6.85 -32.06 3.01
N THR A 617 -7.91 -32.80 3.38
CA THR A 617 -7.94 -34.26 3.24
C THR A 617 -8.02 -34.70 1.77
N LEU A 618 -8.95 -34.18 0.97
CA LEU A 618 -9.03 -34.44 -0.47
C LEU A 618 -7.72 -34.04 -1.16
N GLY A 619 -7.14 -32.91 -0.76
CA GLY A 619 -5.87 -32.46 -1.29
C GLY A 619 -4.71 -33.42 -1.05
N MET A 620 -4.76 -34.17 0.06
CA MET A 620 -3.82 -35.24 0.36
C MET A 620 -4.05 -36.47 -0.53
N ALA A 621 -5.30 -36.83 -0.81
CA ALA A 621 -5.61 -37.90 -1.78
C ALA A 621 -5.11 -37.53 -3.19
N PHE A 622 -5.36 -36.30 -3.65
CA PHE A 622 -4.90 -35.81 -4.95
C PHE A 622 -3.37 -35.73 -5.03
N GLY A 623 -2.71 -35.19 -3.99
CA GLY A 623 -1.26 -35.14 -3.93
C GLY A 623 -0.63 -36.54 -3.96
N TYR A 624 -1.19 -37.52 -3.23
CA TYR A 624 -0.74 -38.90 -3.27
C TYR A 624 -0.91 -39.51 -4.67
N MET A 625 -2.03 -39.23 -5.33
CA MET A 625 -2.32 -39.65 -6.70
C MET A 625 -1.25 -39.15 -7.68
N VAL A 626 -0.91 -37.86 -7.62
CA VAL A 626 0.10 -37.24 -8.48
C VAL A 626 1.49 -37.83 -8.21
N ILE A 627 1.85 -38.06 -6.94
CA ILE A 627 3.14 -38.67 -6.57
C ILE A 627 3.27 -40.10 -7.11
N LYS A 628 2.19 -40.89 -7.05
CA LYS A 628 2.21 -42.30 -7.47
C LYS A 628 2.10 -42.50 -8.98
N THR A 629 1.38 -41.62 -9.67
CA THR A 629 1.22 -41.67 -11.13
C THR A 629 2.27 -40.86 -11.88
N ASN A 630 2.98 -39.96 -11.19
CA ASN A 630 3.88 -38.97 -11.77
C ASN A 630 3.20 -38.15 -12.89
N SER A 631 1.92 -37.82 -12.70
CA SER A 631 1.08 -37.12 -13.68
C SER A 631 0.09 -36.20 -12.96
N LEU A 632 -0.18 -35.01 -13.50
CA LEU A 632 -1.24 -34.13 -12.99
C LEU A 632 -2.64 -34.54 -13.46
N TRP A 633 -2.76 -35.21 -14.60
CA TRP A 633 -4.04 -35.50 -15.25
C TRP A 633 -5.03 -36.29 -14.38
N PRO A 634 -4.62 -37.32 -13.61
CA PRO A 634 -5.54 -38.00 -12.70
C PRO A 634 -6.14 -37.06 -11.65
N GLY A 635 -5.32 -36.14 -11.11
CA GLY A 635 -5.76 -35.11 -10.16
C GLY A 635 -6.72 -34.12 -10.80
N ILE A 636 -6.38 -33.60 -11.99
CA ILE A 636 -7.23 -32.66 -12.76
C ILE A 636 -8.59 -33.29 -13.04
N ILE A 637 -8.63 -34.53 -13.53
CA ILE A 637 -9.88 -35.24 -13.82
C ILE A 637 -10.67 -35.44 -12.53
N ALA A 638 -10.03 -35.92 -11.46
CA ALA A 638 -10.71 -36.21 -10.22
C ALA A 638 -11.33 -34.96 -9.59
N HIS A 639 -10.54 -33.89 -9.51
CA HIS A 639 -10.93 -32.59 -8.95
C HIS A 639 -12.05 -31.96 -9.77
N TYR A 640 -11.87 -31.86 -11.10
CA TYR A 640 -12.90 -31.35 -12.01
C TYR A 640 -14.24 -32.07 -11.85
N LEU A 641 -14.22 -33.41 -11.82
CA LEU A 641 -15.44 -34.20 -11.66
C LEU A 641 -16.06 -34.01 -10.28
N ILE A 642 -15.24 -33.97 -9.21
CA ILE A 642 -15.74 -33.75 -7.85
C ILE A 642 -16.40 -32.38 -7.73
N ASP A 643 -15.83 -31.33 -8.32
CA ASP A 643 -16.40 -29.99 -8.25
C ASP A 643 -17.65 -29.83 -9.11
N SER A 644 -17.69 -30.46 -10.29
CA SER A 644 -18.83 -30.37 -11.22
C SER A 644 -19.96 -31.33 -10.87
N VAL A 645 -19.72 -32.63 -10.86
CA VAL A 645 -20.73 -33.65 -10.59
C VAL A 645 -21.06 -33.71 -9.09
N GLY A 646 -20.12 -33.31 -8.22
CA GLY A 646 -20.38 -33.25 -6.77
C GLY A 646 -21.48 -32.27 -6.37
N GLN A 647 -21.84 -31.30 -7.23
CA GLN A 647 -22.97 -30.40 -7.00
C GLN A 647 -24.29 -31.15 -6.75
N LEU A 648 -24.46 -32.35 -7.34
CA LEU A 648 -25.63 -33.21 -7.11
C LEU A 648 -25.84 -33.51 -5.60
N PHE A 649 -24.76 -33.55 -4.82
CA PHE A 649 -24.81 -33.88 -3.39
C PHE A 649 -25.01 -32.65 -2.48
N LEU A 650 -25.12 -31.45 -3.04
CA LEU A 650 -25.45 -30.25 -2.26
C LEU A 650 -26.92 -30.19 -1.84
N ASN A 651 -27.80 -30.94 -2.52
CA ASN A 651 -29.22 -31.08 -2.17
C ASN A 651 -29.49 -32.04 -0.99
N THR A 652 -28.47 -32.29 -0.16
CA THR A 652 -28.65 -33.01 1.11
C THR A 652 -29.08 -32.04 2.21
N THR A 653 -30.23 -32.31 2.80
CA THR A 653 -30.73 -31.55 3.96
C THR A 653 -30.32 -32.25 5.26
N PHE A 654 -29.89 -31.47 6.25
CA PHE A 654 -29.43 -32.00 7.54
C PHE A 654 -30.37 -31.54 8.66
N PRO A 655 -30.72 -32.42 9.62
CA PRO A 655 -31.63 -32.09 10.71
C PRO A 655 -31.02 -31.09 11.71
N ASP A 656 -29.69 -31.08 11.84
CA ASP A 656 -28.96 -30.24 12.78
C ASP A 656 -27.50 -30.03 12.35
N LEU A 657 -26.80 -29.11 13.03
CA LEU A 657 -25.41 -28.76 12.72
C LEU A 657 -24.42 -29.90 12.99
N ALA A 658 -24.66 -30.76 13.99
CA ALA A 658 -23.80 -31.89 14.29
C ALA A 658 -23.87 -32.92 13.15
N SER A 659 -25.08 -33.22 12.65
CA SER A 659 -25.28 -34.08 11.49
C SER A 659 -24.56 -33.58 10.23
N TYR A 660 -24.68 -32.28 9.92
CA TYR A 660 -23.91 -31.64 8.84
C TYR A 660 -22.39 -31.74 9.06
N THR A 661 -21.94 -31.54 10.30
CA THR A 661 -20.52 -31.63 10.68
C THR A 661 -19.98 -33.04 10.51
N PHE A 662 -20.73 -34.07 10.93
CA PHE A 662 -20.34 -35.48 10.76
C PHE A 662 -20.30 -35.88 9.29
N PHE A 663 -21.30 -35.48 8.49
CA PHE A 663 -21.26 -35.68 7.04
C PHE A 663 -20.01 -35.06 6.42
N THR A 664 -19.69 -33.81 6.79
CA THR A 664 -18.56 -33.10 6.21
C THR A 664 -17.21 -33.71 6.63
N ILE A 665 -17.04 -34.05 7.91
CA ILE A 665 -15.79 -34.62 8.42
C ILE A 665 -15.60 -36.05 7.94
N LEU A 666 -16.62 -36.90 8.04
CA LEU A 666 -16.51 -38.33 7.73
C LEU A 666 -16.79 -38.63 6.26
N GLY A 667 -17.91 -38.14 5.75
CA GLY A 667 -18.42 -38.41 4.40
C GLY A 667 -17.66 -37.67 3.29
N VAL A 668 -17.25 -36.43 3.54
CA VAL A 668 -16.49 -35.62 2.56
C VAL A 668 -14.98 -35.69 2.80
N GLY A 669 -14.55 -35.74 4.06
CA GLY A 669 -13.13 -35.73 4.41
C GLY A 669 -12.48 -37.11 4.57
N ILE A 670 -12.67 -37.74 5.74
CA ILE A 670 -11.87 -38.88 6.20
C ILE A 670 -12.13 -40.16 5.38
N CYS A 671 -13.39 -40.52 5.12
CA CYS A 671 -13.71 -41.76 4.41
C CYS A 671 -13.21 -41.73 2.96
N PRO A 672 -13.48 -40.68 2.15
CA PRO A 672 -12.90 -40.56 0.82
C PRO A 672 -11.37 -40.61 0.84
N LEU A 673 -10.73 -39.94 1.82
CA LEU A 673 -9.28 -39.97 1.94
C LEU A 673 -8.75 -41.41 2.05
N ILE A 674 -9.26 -42.17 3.01
CA ILE A 674 -8.80 -43.54 3.30
C ILE A 674 -9.06 -44.45 2.09
N LEU A 675 -10.29 -44.45 1.57
CA LEU A 675 -10.68 -45.31 0.44
C LEU A 675 -9.88 -44.98 -0.82
N ASN A 676 -9.69 -43.70 -1.12
CA ASN A 676 -8.90 -43.26 -2.27
C ASN A 676 -7.42 -43.61 -2.11
N PHE A 677 -6.84 -43.51 -0.91
CA PHE A 677 -5.48 -43.97 -0.64
C PHE A 677 -5.29 -45.46 -0.99
N PHE A 678 -6.21 -46.32 -0.52
CA PHE A 678 -6.17 -47.75 -0.83
C PHE A 678 -6.39 -48.04 -2.31
N PHE A 679 -7.35 -47.37 -2.95
CA PHE A 679 -7.61 -47.53 -4.38
C PHE A 679 -6.40 -47.13 -5.23
N ILE A 680 -5.83 -45.95 -4.99
CA ILE A 680 -4.63 -45.47 -5.68
C ILE A 680 -3.46 -46.43 -5.44
N TRP A 681 -3.28 -46.91 -4.21
CA TRP A 681 -2.26 -47.91 -3.89
C TRP A 681 -2.47 -49.19 -4.70
N ALA A 682 -3.67 -49.77 -4.73
CA ALA A 682 -3.96 -51.00 -5.47
C ALA A 682 -3.72 -50.84 -6.98
N MET A 683 -4.10 -49.69 -7.55
CA MET A 683 -3.97 -49.40 -8.99
C MET A 683 -2.52 -49.09 -9.41
N THR A 684 -1.68 -48.65 -8.47
CA THR A 684 -0.29 -48.27 -8.76
C THR A 684 0.75 -49.30 -8.33
N ASN A 685 0.41 -50.21 -7.39
CA ASN A 685 1.38 -51.09 -6.73
C ASN A 685 1.40 -52.54 -7.24
N LYS A 686 0.95 -52.82 -8.47
CA LYS A 686 1.11 -54.14 -9.11
C LYS A 686 2.60 -54.43 -9.36
N LYS A 687 3.21 -55.21 -8.47
CA LYS A 687 4.53 -55.84 -8.63
C LYS A 687 4.59 -56.61 -9.96
N HIS A 688 5.75 -56.52 -10.63
CA HIS A 688 6.30 -57.53 -11.53
C HIS A 688 5.91 -58.95 -11.08
N LYS A 689 4.93 -59.56 -11.76
CA LYS A 689 4.84 -61.03 -11.80
C LYS A 689 6.07 -61.50 -12.59
N LYS A 690 6.97 -62.20 -11.89
CA LYS A 690 8.19 -62.82 -12.39
C LYS A 690 7.97 -63.55 -13.72
N LEU A 691 8.54 -63.03 -14.81
CA LEU A 691 9.19 -63.85 -15.83
C LEU A 691 10.60 -64.14 -15.31
N LYS A 692 10.72 -65.17 -14.47
CA LYS A 692 12.00 -65.81 -14.11
C LYS A 692 11.70 -67.28 -13.82
N GLU A 693 11.48 -68.03 -14.90
CA GLU A 693 11.74 -69.46 -14.95
C GLU A 693 12.36 -69.74 -16.32
N ILE A 694 13.69 -69.68 -16.38
CA ILE A 694 14.54 -70.70 -17.02
C ILE A 694 15.85 -70.70 -16.23
N PRO A 695 16.27 -71.82 -15.62
CA PRO A 695 17.56 -71.95 -14.96
C PRO A 695 18.65 -72.45 -15.92
N LEU A 696 19.89 -72.10 -15.54
CA LEU A 696 21.22 -72.40 -16.11
C LEU A 696 21.68 -71.50 -17.27
#